data_AF-A0AB39VUZ1-F1
#
_entry.id   AF-A0AB39VUZ1-F1
#
_cell.length_a   1.000
_cell.length_b   1.000
_cell.length_c   1.000
_cell.angle_alpha   90.00
_cell.angle_beta   90.00
_cell.angle_gamma   90.00
#
_symmetry.space_group_name_H-M   'P 1'
#
loop_
_entity.id
_entity.type
_entity.pdbx_description
1 polymer ?
#
loop_
_entity_poly.entity_id
_entity_poly.type
_entity_poly.pdbx_seq_one_letter_code
_entity_poly.pdbx_strand_id
1 'polypeptide(L)'
;MMSENNVETLKIVESKDISDPATPFVFDDADTHWHLTQLAEYCSVIPYQPLNSVDYQSDKDSSNWGQVLFGHEVGEERQQLINHLVNLYNHGEQGDGLLPPQQALLLAWLRQLETPRKLLNMLPALHRQLYYRDYLKLQPQPPVADSVILSMALDDGLVETTVKANTLFDGGTDTLGNPLHYALEHDLVVNTGQLTDLIEVNPETKLKRTLIALPDCNLPLGGQWLFTDQSGDKSSLEGEQPIINSVVASGQAALPVAEKIRNVRYFSHPHLLLSSGTRVISLSIAGLSKEIASTIKVEHYQQGKWVSLKNTSTAENTVEITLTPGEKPLLAPPNVAKDLSLPATEFPLLKLSNTDGSPVGKITSIRVAVTGAAVLFSTDAGDSRPNKPSLPFGSRGTSGSGFNIMSPDWLHATDAFKVTINPTWLELPSVGFVGNYEKYLSTIKNDNEFTVSTYLYEKGQKPAPISANIKLFKDNAEKKIPQGAGSGLPIAVSKPAYACEAVSSTDPCDWPWSLRISLNSLDFKADEYDKHSFNTVAVTVDNDQSTTITTFKIKEESTEVDTHPQLIASPTNVPHIGYSDPATHRVPAHLERLGEEQIHYPTFDTQAIKPTEQLSQPYQPQWSHVTVDFVFANIEVKSGELLQWTQGALGHQAEQKVSADAAYYSTSTLQVADSSPDAGSLCQLYLGFSQLLPLAKISLYWQLRTPLSHQLLWQYLVANNQWRSLDATVEDNTLSLSRSGLWSCVLPADAATQSTLLPTGKHWLRAVFTANADDKKEGNPPGNYPLLYSVTANAGKATLINAATVDDAHFATPLLADSVKTPVEDLPDIAKITQRAPSFAGKTAENDDQFNDRVAQRLRHRNRALSWKDISTLLTAKYPEIQALKMGGTDRSEKILVVMPYVSHSDNNDPLRPTINQGRLAEMASYIKSLGTPWLSLKVVNPTYKEVLISYEVSFVKGVIPAYGDQLLRRAIQQRFMPWATHDSSRQLTLGNRINYYDMLALLENQDYVDKVESLVLGDLATEPQQVLVISHAKTPN
;
A
#
# COMPACT_ATOMS: atom_id res chain seq x y z
N MET A 1 -5.13 -51.42 62.90
CA MET A 1 -5.54 -51.10 61.53
C MET A 1 -4.59 -50.04 61.00
N MET A 2 -3.74 -50.40 60.04
CA MET A 2 -2.99 -49.45 59.21
C MET A 2 -3.30 -49.86 57.77
N SER A 3 -3.72 -48.91 56.95
CA SER A 3 -3.96 -49.12 55.51
C SER A 3 -2.65 -49.07 54.74
N GLU A 4 -2.56 -49.85 53.66
CA GLU A 4 -1.33 -50.04 52.89
C GLU A 4 -0.76 -48.73 52.32
N ASN A 5 -1.62 -47.74 52.04
CA ASN A 5 -1.23 -46.37 51.62
C ASN A 5 -0.15 -45.73 52.51
N ASN A 6 -0.16 -45.97 53.84
CA ASN A 6 0.85 -45.39 54.75
C ASN A 6 2.26 -45.96 54.53
N VAL A 7 2.38 -47.15 53.93
CA VAL A 7 3.67 -47.77 53.62
C VAL A 7 4.28 -47.14 52.36
N GLU A 8 3.45 -46.73 51.40
CA GLU A 8 3.91 -45.95 50.24
C GLU A 8 4.33 -44.53 50.63
N THR A 9 3.60 -43.89 51.56
CA THR A 9 3.98 -42.56 52.08
C THR A 9 5.37 -42.56 52.72
N LEU A 10 5.77 -43.66 53.36
CA LEU A 10 7.10 -43.83 53.93
C LEU A 10 8.18 -44.08 52.86
N LYS A 11 7.89 -44.86 51.81
CA LYS A 11 8.84 -45.08 50.70
C LYS A 11 9.14 -43.83 49.88
N ILE A 12 8.15 -42.94 49.70
CA ILE A 12 8.34 -41.66 49.00
C ILE A 12 9.31 -40.72 49.77
N VAL A 13 9.48 -40.92 51.08
CA VAL A 13 10.44 -40.18 51.92
C VAL A 13 11.87 -40.73 51.80
N GLU A 14 12.06 -41.99 51.40
CA GLU A 14 13.40 -42.55 51.13
C GLU A 14 13.96 -42.13 49.75
N SER A 15 13.13 -41.57 48.86
CA SER A 15 13.50 -41.25 47.47
C SER A 15 13.47 -39.76 47.09
N LYS A 16 13.09 -38.85 48.01
CA LYS A 16 13.31 -37.41 47.86
C LYS A 16 14.55 -37.01 48.65
N ASP A 17 15.40 -36.16 48.09
CA ASP A 17 16.59 -35.65 48.78
C ASP A 17 16.22 -34.97 50.10
N ILE A 18 16.83 -35.43 51.20
CA ILE A 18 16.58 -34.95 52.58
C ILE A 18 17.24 -33.56 52.83
N SER A 19 17.69 -32.91 51.75
CA SER A 19 18.39 -31.62 51.73
C SER A 19 17.62 -30.48 51.09
N ASP A 20 16.34 -30.65 50.74
CA ASP A 20 15.50 -29.57 50.22
C ASP A 20 15.26 -28.48 51.29
N PRO A 21 15.75 -27.23 51.11
CA PRO A 21 15.61 -26.17 52.12
C PRO A 21 14.21 -25.52 52.18
N ALA A 22 13.26 -25.94 51.32
CA ALA A 22 12.03 -25.19 51.03
C ALA A 22 10.98 -25.13 52.17
N THR A 23 11.19 -25.80 53.32
CA THR A 23 10.36 -25.59 54.52
C THR A 23 11.09 -24.70 55.55
N PRO A 24 10.88 -23.36 55.54
CA PRO A 24 11.62 -22.42 56.38
C PRO A 24 11.21 -22.42 57.87
N PHE A 25 10.39 -23.38 58.30
CA PHE A 25 10.02 -23.57 59.69
C PHE A 25 10.31 -25.01 60.11
N VAL A 26 11.20 -25.15 61.10
CA VAL A 26 11.54 -26.38 61.80
C VAL A 26 11.02 -26.31 63.25
N PHE A 27 10.88 -27.45 63.92
CA PHE A 27 10.52 -27.47 65.35
C PHE A 27 11.72 -27.36 66.28
N ASP A 28 12.90 -27.76 65.82
CA ASP A 28 14.18 -27.71 66.53
C ASP A 28 15.27 -27.20 65.58
N ASP A 29 15.64 -25.93 65.74
CA ASP A 29 16.71 -25.24 65.00
C ASP A 29 18.06 -25.24 65.76
N ALA A 30 18.16 -25.91 66.91
CA ALA A 30 19.37 -25.93 67.72
C ALA A 30 20.53 -26.58 66.97
N ASP A 31 21.65 -25.88 66.85
CA ASP A 31 22.83 -26.37 66.15
C ASP A 31 23.79 -27.12 67.12
N THR A 32 24.86 -27.69 66.56
CA THR A 32 25.86 -28.41 67.36
C THR A 32 26.54 -27.50 68.38
N HIS A 33 26.74 -26.21 68.07
CA HIS A 33 27.29 -25.24 69.01
C HIS A 33 26.35 -25.04 70.20
N TRP A 34 25.05 -24.81 69.96
CA TRP A 34 24.04 -24.68 71.01
C TRP A 34 23.99 -25.90 71.92
N HIS A 35 23.95 -27.11 71.35
CA HIS A 35 23.92 -28.35 72.14
C HIS A 35 25.18 -28.52 73.01
N LEU A 36 26.37 -28.22 72.48
CA LEU A 36 27.62 -28.28 73.24
C LEU A 36 27.70 -27.20 74.33
N THR A 37 27.26 -25.97 74.04
CA THR A 37 27.20 -24.88 75.03
C THR A 37 26.23 -25.22 76.17
N GLN A 38 25.01 -25.64 75.86
CA GLN A 38 24.01 -26.01 76.87
C GLN A 38 24.43 -27.22 77.70
N LEU A 39 25.11 -28.21 77.11
CA LEU A 39 25.65 -29.34 77.86
C LEU A 39 26.85 -28.93 78.73
N ALA A 40 27.69 -28.00 78.29
CA ALA A 40 28.77 -27.43 79.10
C ALA A 40 28.23 -26.62 80.30
N GLU A 41 27.20 -25.80 80.09
CA GLU A 41 26.51 -25.07 81.17
C GLU A 41 25.85 -26.03 82.17
N TYR A 42 25.05 -26.99 81.68
CA TYR A 42 24.37 -27.99 82.50
C TYR A 42 25.36 -28.80 83.35
N CYS A 43 26.41 -29.35 82.73
CA CYS A 43 27.43 -30.12 83.43
C CYS A 43 28.27 -29.27 84.39
N SER A 44 28.37 -27.95 84.20
CA SER A 44 29.05 -27.07 85.14
C SER A 44 28.30 -26.83 86.45
N VAL A 45 26.99 -27.14 86.52
CA VAL A 45 26.21 -27.14 87.77
C VAL A 45 26.36 -28.46 88.54
N ILE A 46 26.76 -29.55 87.88
CA ILE A 46 26.88 -30.87 88.51
C ILE A 46 28.27 -30.98 89.20
N PRO A 47 28.34 -31.15 90.54
CA PRO A 47 29.61 -31.30 91.24
C PRO A 47 30.29 -32.63 90.87
N TYR A 48 31.61 -32.60 90.79
CA TYR A 48 32.46 -33.76 90.55
C TYR A 48 33.38 -33.99 91.76
N GLN A 49 33.29 -35.17 92.36
CA GLN A 49 34.17 -35.62 93.44
C GLN A 49 35.01 -36.81 92.94
N PRO A 50 36.34 -36.70 92.84
CA PRO A 50 37.19 -37.82 92.48
C PRO A 50 37.25 -38.83 93.63
N LEU A 51 37.18 -40.13 93.35
CA LEU A 51 37.09 -41.20 94.37
C LEU A 51 38.26 -41.27 95.38
N ASN A 52 39.34 -40.51 95.16
CA ASN A 52 40.55 -40.52 95.98
C ASN A 52 40.74 -39.24 96.83
N SER A 53 39.75 -38.36 96.97
CA SER A 53 39.84 -37.19 97.86
C SER A 53 39.74 -37.60 99.34
N VAL A 54 40.88 -37.85 99.99
CA VAL A 54 40.94 -38.34 101.38
C VAL A 54 40.71 -37.23 102.42
N ASP A 55 41.05 -35.98 102.10
CA ASP A 55 40.94 -34.85 103.04
C ASP A 55 39.64 -34.06 102.87
N TYR A 56 38.78 -34.12 103.89
CA TYR A 56 37.43 -33.52 103.88
C TYR A 56 37.42 -32.00 104.23
N GLN A 57 38.58 -31.36 104.41
CA GLN A 57 38.68 -30.03 105.05
C GLN A 57 39.69 -29.04 104.45
N SER A 58 40.09 -29.17 103.18
CA SER A 58 40.45 -27.99 102.38
C SER A 58 40.47 -28.28 100.89
N ASP A 59 39.44 -27.84 100.18
CA ASP A 59 39.66 -27.13 98.92
C ASP A 59 38.50 -26.19 98.59
N LYS A 60 38.81 -25.08 97.92
CA LYS A 60 37.81 -24.06 97.51
C LYS A 60 37.33 -24.26 96.08
N ASP A 61 38.06 -25.07 95.30
CA ASP A 61 37.81 -25.32 93.90
C ASP A 61 37.06 -26.63 93.71
N SER A 62 35.77 -26.63 94.06
CA SER A 62 34.87 -27.76 93.81
C SER A 62 34.75 -28.00 92.29
N SER A 63 35.49 -28.99 91.80
CA SER A 63 35.45 -29.38 90.38
C SER A 63 34.03 -29.77 89.96
N ASN A 64 33.69 -29.54 88.69
CA ASN A 64 32.38 -29.86 88.12
C ASN A 64 32.51 -30.72 86.84
N TRP A 65 31.44 -31.41 86.45
CA TRP A 65 31.43 -32.25 85.26
C TRP A 65 31.66 -31.46 83.96
N GLY A 66 31.32 -30.18 83.94
CA GLY A 66 31.66 -29.29 82.84
C GLY A 66 33.17 -29.19 82.62
N GLN A 67 33.97 -29.19 83.70
CA GLN A 67 35.44 -29.22 83.60
C GLN A 67 36.00 -30.59 83.16
N VAL A 68 35.31 -31.69 83.49
CA VAL A 68 35.69 -33.05 83.06
C VAL A 68 35.45 -33.27 81.56
N LEU A 69 34.40 -32.65 81.00
CA LEU A 69 34.02 -32.79 79.59
C LEU A 69 34.61 -31.69 78.68
N PHE A 70 34.72 -30.45 79.17
CA PHE A 70 35.12 -29.26 78.40
C PHE A 70 36.35 -28.53 78.99
N GLY A 71 37.15 -29.22 79.82
CA GLY A 71 38.37 -28.66 80.40
C GLY A 71 38.15 -27.62 81.50
N HIS A 72 39.22 -27.33 82.24
CA HIS A 72 39.19 -26.35 83.34
C HIS A 72 39.01 -24.89 82.86
N GLU A 73 39.12 -24.66 81.55
CA GLU A 73 38.90 -23.40 80.83
C GLU A 73 37.50 -22.81 81.07
N VAL A 74 37.42 -21.48 81.13
CA VAL A 74 36.20 -20.69 81.42
C VAL A 74 36.15 -19.45 80.53
N GLY A 75 34.97 -19.03 80.11
CA GLY A 75 34.81 -17.85 79.26
C GLY A 75 35.24 -18.12 77.81
N GLU A 76 36.12 -17.27 77.27
CA GLU A 76 36.51 -17.32 75.85
C GLU A 76 37.24 -18.60 75.47
N GLU A 77 38.13 -19.12 76.31
CA GLU A 77 38.89 -20.36 76.07
C GLU A 77 37.93 -21.55 75.86
N ARG A 78 36.95 -21.70 76.75
CA ARG A 78 35.90 -22.73 76.63
C ARG A 78 35.09 -22.59 75.33
N GLN A 79 34.83 -21.37 74.88
CA GLN A 79 34.15 -21.15 73.60
C GLN A 79 35.06 -21.48 72.41
N GLN A 80 36.38 -21.27 72.49
CA GLN A 80 37.33 -21.75 71.48
C GLN A 80 37.34 -23.29 71.41
N LEU A 81 37.31 -23.99 72.56
CA LEU A 81 37.16 -25.45 72.59
C LEU A 81 35.82 -25.92 72.01
N ILE A 82 34.70 -25.28 72.34
CA ILE A 82 33.39 -25.61 71.75
C ILE A 82 33.43 -25.43 70.23
N ASN A 83 33.98 -24.32 69.73
CA ASN A 83 34.13 -24.10 68.29
C ASN A 83 35.06 -25.13 67.64
N HIS A 84 36.13 -25.56 68.30
CA HIS A 84 36.99 -26.66 67.82
C HIS A 84 36.22 -27.99 67.74
N LEU A 85 35.41 -28.33 68.76
CA LEU A 85 34.56 -29.52 68.77
C LEU A 85 33.46 -29.46 67.68
N VAL A 86 32.87 -28.29 67.42
CA VAL A 86 31.93 -28.08 66.30
C VAL A 86 32.63 -28.26 64.95
N ASN A 87 33.85 -27.74 64.79
CA ASN A 87 34.62 -27.93 63.55
C ASN A 87 34.98 -29.41 63.33
N LEU A 88 35.41 -30.14 64.36
CA LEU A 88 35.63 -31.59 64.28
C LEU A 88 34.35 -32.39 64.01
N TYR A 89 33.20 -31.94 64.53
CA TYR A 89 31.90 -32.54 64.26
C TYR A 89 31.49 -32.39 62.78
N ASN A 90 31.69 -31.20 62.23
CA ASN A 90 31.37 -30.88 60.83
C ASN A 90 32.40 -31.45 59.83
N HIS A 91 33.64 -31.64 60.25
CA HIS A 91 34.78 -32.02 59.40
C HIS A 91 35.57 -33.19 60.00
N GLY A 92 34.88 -34.27 60.40
CA GLY A 92 35.48 -35.41 61.10
C GLY A 92 36.66 -36.11 60.41
N GLU A 93 36.81 -35.95 59.09
CA GLU A 93 37.97 -36.42 58.32
C GLU A 93 39.27 -35.66 58.63
N GLN A 94 39.19 -34.49 59.28
CA GLN A 94 40.32 -33.68 59.71
C GLN A 94 40.78 -33.98 61.15
N GLY A 95 40.16 -34.96 61.82
CA GLY A 95 40.56 -35.39 63.16
C GLY A 95 41.94 -36.06 63.17
N ASP A 96 42.82 -35.61 64.06
CA ASP A 96 44.17 -36.15 64.26
C ASP A 96 44.22 -37.52 64.96
N GLY A 97 43.07 -38.00 65.45
CA GLY A 97 42.94 -39.24 66.22
C GLY A 97 43.32 -39.11 67.70
N LEU A 98 43.60 -37.90 68.20
CA LEU A 98 44.04 -37.63 69.58
C LEU A 98 42.94 -37.03 70.48
N LEU A 99 41.75 -36.77 69.92
CA LEU A 99 40.60 -36.23 70.67
C LEU A 99 40.27 -37.10 71.91
N PRO A 100 40.15 -36.50 73.11
CA PRO A 100 39.83 -37.24 74.34
C PRO A 100 38.57 -38.12 74.21
N PRO A 101 38.58 -39.36 74.73
CA PRO A 101 37.53 -40.34 74.48
C PRO A 101 36.15 -39.90 74.98
N GLN A 102 36.08 -39.07 76.03
CA GLN A 102 34.83 -38.49 76.51
C GLN A 102 34.26 -37.43 75.58
N GLN A 103 35.11 -36.70 74.85
CA GLN A 103 34.68 -35.73 73.82
C GLN A 103 34.31 -36.44 72.52
N ALA A 104 35.07 -37.47 72.12
CA ALA A 104 34.71 -38.34 71.01
C ALA A 104 33.36 -39.04 71.23
N LEU A 105 33.09 -39.53 72.45
CA LEU A 105 31.80 -40.10 72.84
C LEU A 105 30.66 -39.05 72.79
N LEU A 106 30.92 -37.82 73.24
CA LEU A 106 29.96 -36.73 73.19
C LEU A 106 29.58 -36.36 71.74
N LEU A 107 30.56 -36.21 70.84
CA LEU A 107 30.28 -35.95 69.42
C LEU A 107 29.58 -37.13 68.74
N ALA A 108 29.97 -38.37 69.05
CA ALA A 108 29.28 -39.56 68.56
C ALA A 108 27.81 -39.64 69.04
N TRP A 109 27.51 -39.21 70.27
CA TRP A 109 26.15 -39.15 70.80
C TRP A 109 25.32 -38.07 70.11
N LEU A 110 25.86 -36.86 69.94
CA LEU A 110 25.18 -35.80 69.16
C LEU A 110 24.87 -36.25 67.73
N ARG A 111 25.77 -37.01 67.09
CA ARG A 111 25.57 -37.56 65.75
C ARG A 111 24.44 -38.60 65.69
N GLN A 112 24.16 -39.32 66.78
CA GLN A 112 22.97 -40.18 66.88
C GLN A 112 21.69 -39.36 67.07
N LEU A 113 21.75 -38.22 67.77
CA LEU A 113 20.59 -37.34 68.00
C LEU A 113 20.14 -36.56 66.75
N GLU A 114 20.98 -36.42 65.73
CA GLU A 114 20.55 -35.86 64.43
C GLU A 114 19.34 -36.58 63.84
N THR A 115 19.28 -37.91 63.95
CA THR A 115 18.21 -38.71 63.33
C THR A 115 16.83 -38.39 63.92
N PRO A 116 16.58 -38.47 65.24
CA PRO A 116 15.30 -38.06 65.81
C PRO A 116 15.01 -36.57 65.61
N ARG A 117 16.02 -35.68 65.57
CA ARG A 117 15.81 -34.25 65.24
C ARG A 117 15.33 -34.05 63.81
N LYS A 118 15.93 -34.73 62.83
CA LYS A 118 15.47 -34.72 61.42
C LYS A 118 14.04 -35.26 61.28
N LEU A 119 13.70 -36.35 61.99
CA LEU A 119 12.34 -36.88 62.03
C LEU A 119 11.33 -35.87 62.64
N LEU A 120 11.70 -35.21 63.74
CA LEU A 120 10.88 -34.17 64.39
C LEU A 120 10.62 -32.99 63.44
N ASN A 121 11.65 -32.54 62.72
CA ASN A 121 11.58 -31.40 61.82
C ASN A 121 10.81 -31.66 60.51
N MET A 122 10.49 -32.92 60.17
CA MET A 122 9.55 -33.23 59.08
C MET A 122 8.06 -33.08 59.48
N LEU A 123 7.74 -33.11 60.79
CA LEU A 123 6.35 -33.07 61.26
C LEU A 123 5.55 -31.82 60.85
N PRO A 124 6.10 -30.58 60.81
CA PRO A 124 5.37 -29.41 60.32
C PRO A 124 4.90 -29.56 58.87
N ALA A 125 5.75 -30.10 58.00
CA ALA A 125 5.45 -30.32 56.58
C ALA A 125 4.36 -31.39 56.39
N LEU A 126 4.49 -32.52 57.08
CA LEU A 126 3.50 -33.60 57.07
C LEU A 126 2.15 -33.14 57.63
N HIS A 127 2.15 -32.34 58.71
CA HIS A 127 0.91 -31.78 59.28
C HIS A 127 0.25 -30.76 58.33
N ARG A 128 1.03 -29.92 57.63
CA ARG A 128 0.53 -29.02 56.56
C ARG A 128 -0.14 -29.82 55.45
N GLN A 129 0.50 -30.88 54.95
CA GLN A 129 -0.07 -31.75 53.92
C GLN A 129 -1.35 -32.46 54.39
N LEU A 130 -1.34 -33.07 55.59
CA LEU A 130 -2.52 -33.70 56.21
C LEU A 130 -3.70 -32.72 56.31
N TYR A 131 -3.46 -31.50 56.76
CA TYR A 131 -4.52 -30.50 56.89
C TYR A 131 -5.09 -30.08 55.51
N TYR A 132 -4.23 -29.82 54.52
CA TYR A 132 -4.66 -29.38 53.18
C TYR A 132 -5.31 -30.50 52.35
N ARG A 133 -4.67 -31.68 52.29
CA ARG A 133 -5.10 -32.81 51.44
C ARG A 133 -6.16 -33.68 52.12
N ASP A 134 -6.07 -33.92 53.43
CA ASP A 134 -6.96 -34.87 54.11
C ASP A 134 -8.13 -34.27 54.88
N TYR A 135 -7.95 -33.12 55.54
CA TYR A 135 -9.06 -32.43 56.21
C TYR A 135 -9.82 -31.47 55.29
N LEU A 136 -9.11 -30.62 54.54
CA LEU A 136 -9.73 -29.65 53.63
C LEU A 136 -10.06 -30.24 52.24
N LYS A 137 -9.58 -31.45 51.92
CA LYS A 137 -9.72 -32.14 50.62
C LYS A 137 -9.36 -31.27 49.40
N LEU A 138 -8.34 -30.41 49.57
CA LEU A 138 -7.80 -29.59 48.49
C LEU A 138 -6.72 -30.37 47.73
N GLN A 139 -6.77 -30.28 46.40
CA GLN A 139 -5.84 -30.95 45.49
C GLN A 139 -4.97 -29.92 44.74
N PRO A 140 -3.75 -30.30 44.31
CA PRO A 140 -2.97 -29.56 43.32
C PRO A 140 -3.77 -29.30 42.04
N GLN A 141 -3.43 -28.24 41.31
CA GLN A 141 -3.97 -28.03 39.97
C GLN A 141 -3.25 -28.98 38.98
N PRO A 142 -4.00 -29.68 38.10
CA PRO A 142 -3.40 -30.46 37.02
C PRO A 142 -2.73 -29.52 36.00
N PRO A 143 -1.82 -30.04 35.15
CA PRO A 143 -1.26 -29.26 34.05
C PRO A 143 -2.36 -28.70 33.14
N VAL A 144 -2.14 -27.49 32.65
CA VAL A 144 -3.05 -26.83 31.71
C VAL A 144 -2.54 -27.12 30.30
N ALA A 145 -3.38 -27.78 29.50
CA ALA A 145 -3.11 -28.06 28.10
C ALA A 145 -2.76 -26.78 27.32
N ASP A 146 -1.65 -26.82 26.59
CA ASP A 146 -1.30 -25.77 25.64
C ASP A 146 -2.16 -25.87 24.37
N SER A 147 -2.20 -24.77 23.63
CA SER A 147 -2.95 -24.65 22.38
C SER A 147 -2.09 -24.15 21.25
N VAL A 148 -2.36 -24.63 20.04
CA VAL A 148 -1.76 -24.21 18.78
C VAL A 148 -2.83 -23.64 17.85
N ILE A 149 -2.41 -22.82 16.89
CA ILE A 149 -3.24 -22.44 15.75
C ILE A 149 -2.76 -23.21 14.53
N LEU A 150 -3.68 -23.94 13.90
CA LEU A 150 -3.43 -24.73 12.71
C LEU A 150 -4.14 -24.10 11.52
N SER A 151 -3.44 -23.92 10.42
CA SER A 151 -3.99 -23.46 9.13
C SER A 151 -3.91 -24.58 8.11
N MET A 152 -5.00 -24.78 7.38
CA MET A 152 -5.22 -25.94 6.51
C MET A 152 -5.48 -25.51 5.05
N ALA A 153 -4.84 -26.20 4.11
CA ALA A 153 -5.11 -26.07 2.67
C ALA A 153 -5.78 -27.34 2.15
N LEU A 154 -6.81 -27.17 1.32
CA LEU A 154 -7.45 -28.25 0.57
C LEU A 154 -6.48 -28.89 -0.43
N ASP A 155 -6.78 -30.13 -0.81
CA ASP A 155 -6.21 -30.78 -2.00
C ASP A 155 -6.85 -30.31 -3.32
N ASP A 156 -6.12 -30.50 -4.43
CA ASP A 156 -6.46 -29.96 -5.75
C ASP A 156 -7.77 -30.55 -6.30
N GLY A 157 -8.74 -29.68 -6.54
CA GLY A 157 -10.04 -30.01 -7.16
C GLY A 157 -11.22 -30.10 -6.18
N LEU A 158 -10.97 -30.01 -4.87
CA LEU A 158 -12.01 -29.74 -3.88
C LEU A 158 -12.34 -28.25 -3.78
N VAL A 159 -13.52 -27.93 -3.26
CA VAL A 159 -14.05 -26.55 -3.13
C VAL A 159 -14.16 -26.15 -1.66
N GLU A 160 -14.75 -27.03 -0.85
CA GLU A 160 -14.85 -26.93 0.60
C GLU A 160 -14.86 -28.33 1.22
N THR A 161 -14.33 -28.44 2.45
CA THR A 161 -14.54 -29.59 3.34
C THR A 161 -14.74 -29.11 4.78
N THR A 162 -15.21 -29.98 5.67
CA THR A 162 -15.39 -29.66 7.10
C THR A 162 -14.61 -30.61 7.97
N VAL A 163 -13.50 -30.12 8.52
CA VAL A 163 -12.72 -30.84 9.54
C VAL A 163 -13.47 -30.74 10.87
N LYS A 164 -13.76 -31.88 11.51
CA LYS A 164 -14.64 -31.95 12.68
C LYS A 164 -13.90 -31.57 13.97
N ALA A 165 -14.64 -30.99 14.92
CA ALA A 165 -14.16 -30.86 16.29
C ALA A 165 -13.70 -32.23 16.83
N ASN A 166 -12.62 -32.24 17.61
CA ASN A 166 -11.88 -33.40 18.09
C ASN A 166 -11.06 -34.18 17.03
N THR A 167 -10.96 -33.71 15.78
CA THR A 167 -9.92 -34.22 14.85
C THR A 167 -8.54 -34.00 15.46
N LEU A 168 -7.70 -35.04 15.46
CA LEU A 168 -6.41 -35.06 16.13
C LEU A 168 -5.24 -34.74 15.18
N PHE A 169 -4.27 -33.98 15.68
CA PHE A 169 -3.05 -33.57 14.99
C PHE A 169 -1.81 -33.94 15.80
N ASP A 170 -0.77 -34.38 15.09
CA ASP A 170 0.48 -34.86 15.68
C ASP A 170 1.48 -33.70 15.86
N GLY A 171 1.90 -33.45 17.10
CA GLY A 171 2.94 -32.51 17.49
C GLY A 171 4.31 -33.15 17.77
N GLY A 172 4.49 -34.45 17.52
CA GLY A 172 5.68 -35.22 17.86
C GLY A 172 5.58 -35.86 19.24
N THR A 173 6.72 -36.00 19.94
CA THR A 173 6.79 -36.63 21.26
C THR A 173 7.49 -35.75 22.29
N ASP A 174 7.12 -35.89 23.56
CA ASP A 174 7.82 -35.27 24.68
C ASP A 174 9.17 -35.95 25.01
N THR A 175 9.83 -35.44 26.05
CA THR A 175 11.10 -35.93 26.61
C THR A 175 11.06 -37.35 27.19
N LEU A 176 9.87 -37.91 27.44
CA LEU A 176 9.65 -39.27 27.93
C LEU A 176 9.17 -40.23 26.83
N GLY A 177 8.89 -39.71 25.63
CA GLY A 177 8.41 -40.47 24.47
C GLY A 177 6.88 -40.55 24.35
N ASN A 178 6.13 -39.79 25.14
CA ASN A 178 4.67 -39.71 24.99
C ASN A 178 4.32 -38.86 23.75
N PRO A 179 3.33 -39.27 22.92
CA PRO A 179 2.91 -38.48 21.77
C PRO A 179 2.13 -37.22 22.19
N LEU A 180 2.31 -36.13 21.44
CA LEU A 180 1.66 -34.83 21.66
C LEU A 180 0.46 -34.69 20.70
N HIS A 181 -0.73 -35.06 21.15
CA HIS A 181 -1.94 -35.01 20.32
C HIS A 181 -2.76 -33.74 20.58
N TYR A 182 -2.94 -32.90 19.56
CA TYR A 182 -3.76 -31.69 19.63
C TYR A 182 -5.12 -31.93 18.95
N ALA A 183 -6.22 -31.71 19.68
CA ALA A 183 -7.58 -31.82 19.16
C ALA A 183 -8.12 -30.45 18.71
N LEU A 184 -8.73 -30.38 17.54
CA LEU A 184 -9.43 -29.19 17.05
C LEU A 184 -10.64 -28.86 17.95
N GLU A 185 -10.75 -27.63 18.47
CA GLU A 185 -11.81 -27.28 19.43
C GLU A 185 -13.22 -27.22 18.82
N HIS A 186 -13.33 -26.79 17.57
CA HIS A 186 -14.59 -26.50 16.87
C HIS A 186 -14.51 -26.97 15.41
N ASP A 187 -15.65 -27.26 14.79
CA ASP A 187 -15.72 -27.60 13.36
C ASP A 187 -15.13 -26.46 12.50
N LEU A 188 -14.13 -26.79 11.69
CA LEU A 188 -13.47 -25.87 10.76
C LEU A 188 -13.89 -26.19 9.32
N VAL A 189 -14.57 -25.23 8.69
CA VAL A 189 -14.79 -25.26 7.24
C VAL A 189 -13.53 -24.75 6.56
N VAL A 190 -12.88 -25.61 5.78
CA VAL A 190 -11.68 -25.32 4.99
C VAL A 190 -12.13 -25.18 3.53
N ASN A 191 -11.78 -24.07 2.88
CA ASN A 191 -12.19 -23.79 1.49
C ASN A 191 -11.00 -23.28 0.65
N THR A 192 -11.18 -23.18 -0.68
CA THR A 192 -10.15 -22.72 -1.62
C THR A 192 -9.75 -21.24 -1.48
N GLY A 193 -10.41 -20.46 -0.60
CA GLY A 193 -10.18 -19.03 -0.42
C GLY A 193 -8.80 -18.68 0.15
N GLN A 194 -7.93 -18.12 -0.69
CA GLN A 194 -6.61 -17.64 -0.28
C GLN A 194 -6.62 -16.12 -0.08
N LEU A 195 -6.14 -15.66 1.09
CA LEU A 195 -5.84 -14.24 1.35
C LEU A 195 -4.60 -13.85 0.54
N THR A 196 -4.80 -13.17 -0.59
CA THR A 196 -3.71 -12.82 -1.53
C THR A 196 -3.21 -11.39 -1.39
N ASP A 197 -4.01 -10.50 -0.78
CA ASP A 197 -3.75 -9.07 -0.67
C ASP A 197 -4.19 -8.56 0.70
N LEU A 198 -3.35 -7.73 1.30
CA LEU A 198 -3.71 -6.92 2.46
C LEU A 198 -3.27 -5.48 2.15
N ILE A 199 -4.20 -4.53 2.08
CA ILE A 199 -3.92 -3.15 1.70
C ILE A 199 -4.41 -2.21 2.80
N GLU A 200 -3.52 -1.41 3.37
CA GLU A 200 -3.87 -0.32 4.27
C GLU A 200 -4.03 1.00 3.49
N VAL A 201 -5.01 1.81 3.92
CA VAL A 201 -5.22 3.19 3.47
C VAL A 201 -5.39 4.07 4.71
N ASN A 202 -4.54 5.08 4.84
CA ASN A 202 -4.69 6.18 5.79
C ASN A 202 -4.89 7.49 4.98
N PRO A 203 -6.12 8.04 4.93
CA PRO A 203 -6.40 9.24 4.16
C PRO A 203 -5.67 10.49 4.64
N GLU A 204 -5.46 10.64 5.96
CA GLU A 204 -4.86 11.83 6.57
C GLU A 204 -3.38 11.98 6.17
N THR A 205 -2.59 10.91 6.28
CA THR A 205 -1.18 10.88 5.86
C THR A 205 -1.00 10.69 4.34
N LYS A 206 -2.11 10.52 3.60
CA LYS A 206 -2.16 10.10 2.20
C LYS A 206 -1.38 8.80 1.92
N LEU A 207 -1.29 7.91 2.91
CA LEU A 207 -0.57 6.65 2.82
C LEU A 207 -1.46 5.54 2.24
N LYS A 208 -0.95 4.84 1.23
CA LYS A 208 -1.41 3.51 0.81
C LYS A 208 -0.22 2.55 0.93
N ARG A 209 -0.42 1.35 1.48
CA ARG A 209 0.59 0.30 1.45
C ARG A 209 -0.05 -1.05 1.19
N THR A 210 0.54 -1.83 0.29
CA THR A 210 0.24 -3.25 0.16
C THR A 210 1.16 -4.00 1.13
N LEU A 211 0.58 -4.57 2.18
CA LEU A 211 1.25 -5.27 3.27
C LEU A 211 1.55 -6.74 2.95
N ILE A 212 0.67 -7.37 2.17
CA ILE A 212 0.83 -8.74 1.69
C ILE A 212 0.63 -8.75 0.18
N ALA A 213 1.55 -9.41 -0.53
CA ALA A 213 1.36 -9.90 -1.88
C ALA A 213 1.87 -11.34 -1.92
N LEU A 214 0.98 -12.29 -2.26
CA LEU A 214 1.18 -13.76 -2.25
C LEU A 214 1.08 -14.44 -0.85
N PRO A 215 0.65 -15.72 -0.76
CA PRO A 215 0.05 -16.30 0.46
C PRO A 215 1.00 -16.63 1.63
N ASP A 216 2.31 -16.62 1.40
CA ASP A 216 3.35 -17.03 2.37
C ASP A 216 4.29 -15.88 2.77
N CYS A 217 3.92 -14.63 2.48
CA CYS A 217 4.65 -13.46 2.97
C CYS A 217 4.38 -13.20 4.46
N ASN A 218 5.22 -13.78 5.31
CA ASN A 218 5.34 -13.36 6.71
C ASN A 218 5.72 -11.87 6.79
N LEU A 219 5.05 -11.13 7.67
CA LEU A 219 5.47 -9.79 8.07
C LEU A 219 6.84 -9.87 8.80
N PRO A 220 7.64 -8.78 8.85
CA PRO A 220 8.92 -8.79 9.55
C PRO A 220 8.75 -9.25 11.01
N LEU A 221 9.79 -9.91 11.56
CA LEU A 221 9.74 -10.57 12.88
C LEU A 221 9.31 -9.67 14.06
N GLY A 222 9.44 -8.35 13.94
CA GLY A 222 8.95 -7.38 14.94
C GLY A 222 7.47 -6.98 14.79
N GLY A 223 6.77 -7.50 13.78
CA GLY A 223 5.46 -7.05 13.31
C GLY A 223 5.52 -5.78 12.45
N GLN A 224 4.39 -5.42 11.85
CA GLN A 224 4.18 -4.17 11.11
C GLN A 224 3.03 -3.37 11.73
N TRP A 225 3.32 -2.15 12.17
CA TRP A 225 2.29 -1.20 12.61
C TRP A 225 1.40 -0.79 11.44
N LEU A 226 0.09 -0.89 11.60
CA LEU A 226 -0.87 -0.42 10.59
C LEU A 226 -0.91 1.11 10.55
N PHE A 227 -1.09 1.67 9.35
CA PHE A 227 -1.38 3.07 9.06
C PHE A 227 -0.30 4.10 9.43
N THR A 228 0.86 3.69 9.97
CA THR A 228 1.98 4.60 10.33
C THR A 228 3.06 4.62 9.25
N ASP A 229 3.56 5.80 8.89
CA ASP A 229 4.54 5.99 7.82
C ASP A 229 6.00 5.67 8.23
N GLN A 230 6.21 5.05 9.40
CA GLN A 230 7.54 4.76 9.95
C GLN A 230 8.33 3.70 9.17
N SER A 231 8.95 4.13 8.07
CA SER A 231 10.29 3.70 7.69
C SER A 231 11.40 4.56 8.33
N GLY A 232 11.03 5.58 9.11
CA GLY A 232 11.91 6.34 10.02
C GLY A 232 11.19 6.50 11.36
N ASP A 233 11.82 6.17 12.49
CA ASP A 233 13.09 6.73 12.91
C ASP A 233 13.97 5.67 13.62
N LYS A 234 15.30 5.70 13.37
CA LYS A 234 16.28 4.83 14.04
C LYS A 234 17.04 5.53 15.17
N SER A 235 16.84 6.83 15.37
CA SER A 235 17.63 7.65 16.30
C SER A 235 17.09 7.70 17.73
N SER A 236 15.85 7.29 17.95
CA SER A 236 15.16 7.31 19.25
C SER A 236 15.25 6.00 20.06
N LEU A 237 15.93 4.96 19.53
CA LEU A 237 16.13 3.66 20.20
C LEU A 237 17.62 3.42 20.53
N GLU A 238 18.24 4.29 21.35
CA GLU A 238 19.43 3.95 22.15
C GLU A 238 19.04 3.00 23.32
N GLY A 239 18.47 1.85 22.98
CA GLY A 239 18.03 0.80 23.90
C GLY A 239 18.12 -0.54 23.18
N GLU A 240 18.83 -1.49 23.79
CA GLU A 240 19.35 -2.72 23.18
C GLU A 240 18.40 -3.41 22.17
N GLN A 241 18.86 -3.49 20.92
CA GLN A 241 18.23 -4.32 19.89
C GLN A 241 18.15 -5.77 20.40
N PRO A 242 16.99 -6.45 20.35
CA PRO A 242 16.95 -7.89 20.60
C PRO A 242 17.84 -8.61 19.57
N ILE A 243 18.62 -9.58 20.04
CA ILE A 243 19.70 -10.19 19.26
C ILE A 243 19.13 -10.98 18.07
N ILE A 244 19.24 -10.41 16.86
CA ILE A 244 18.81 -11.05 15.61
C ILE A 244 19.86 -12.09 15.17
N ASN A 245 19.95 -13.19 15.92
CA ASN A 245 20.80 -14.33 15.55
C ASN A 245 20.01 -15.36 14.72
N SER A 246 20.27 -15.32 13.41
CA SER A 246 20.30 -16.48 12.51
C SER A 246 19.10 -17.44 12.46
N VAL A 247 18.03 -17.02 11.76
CA VAL A 247 17.45 -17.86 10.69
C VAL A 247 17.21 -17.00 9.44
N VAL A 248 18.27 -16.81 8.64
CA VAL A 248 18.14 -16.28 7.27
C VAL A 248 18.39 -17.43 6.30
N ALA A 249 17.35 -18.23 6.09
CA ALA A 249 17.32 -19.33 5.14
C ALA A 249 16.13 -19.15 4.18
N SER A 250 16.42 -19.16 2.87
CA SER A 250 15.46 -19.18 1.76
C SER A 250 14.25 -18.21 1.83
N GLY A 251 14.38 -17.04 1.20
CA GLY A 251 13.23 -16.20 0.85
C GLY A 251 13.53 -14.70 0.88
N GLN A 252 13.55 -14.03 -0.28
CA GLN A 252 13.52 -12.57 -0.34
C GLN A 252 12.09 -12.08 -0.13
N ALA A 253 11.70 -11.85 1.12
CA ALA A 253 10.46 -11.15 1.43
C ALA A 253 10.50 -9.74 0.82
N ALA A 254 9.57 -9.44 -0.09
CA ALA A 254 9.46 -8.11 -0.68
C ALA A 254 8.98 -7.13 0.40
N LEU A 255 9.78 -6.09 0.68
CA LEU A 255 9.40 -5.05 1.64
C LEU A 255 8.12 -4.33 1.14
N PRO A 256 7.13 -4.10 2.02
CA PRO A 256 5.83 -3.57 1.61
C PRO A 256 5.95 -2.13 1.11
N VAL A 257 5.69 -1.94 -0.18
CA VAL A 257 5.90 -0.65 -0.86
C VAL A 257 4.81 0.35 -0.45
N ALA A 258 5.22 1.45 0.20
CA ALA A 258 4.36 2.57 0.53
C ALA A 258 4.25 3.53 -0.66
N GLU A 259 3.04 3.67 -1.19
CA GLU A 259 2.69 4.65 -2.22
C GLU A 259 1.95 5.84 -1.58
N LYS A 260 2.37 7.06 -1.90
CA LYS A 260 1.54 8.24 -1.60
C LYS A 260 0.35 8.25 -2.56
N ILE A 261 -0.86 8.36 -2.01
CA ILE A 261 -2.12 8.45 -2.75
C ILE A 261 -2.04 9.66 -3.69
N ARG A 262 -2.02 9.39 -5.00
CA ARG A 262 -2.09 10.43 -6.04
C ARG A 262 -3.53 10.49 -6.53
N ASN A 263 -4.23 11.57 -6.19
CA ASN A 263 -5.58 11.84 -6.69
C ASN A 263 -5.48 12.32 -8.15
N VAL A 264 -5.43 11.37 -9.08
CA VAL A 264 -5.27 11.61 -10.52
C VAL A 264 -6.64 11.59 -11.19
N ARG A 265 -6.94 12.59 -12.03
CA ARG A 265 -8.11 12.56 -12.93
C ARG A 265 -7.67 12.14 -14.32
N TYR A 266 -8.31 11.11 -14.84
CA TYR A 266 -8.17 10.64 -16.21
C TYR A 266 -9.30 11.23 -17.06
N PHE A 267 -8.98 11.64 -18.29
CA PHE A 267 -9.92 12.23 -19.24
C PHE A 267 -9.67 11.69 -20.64
N SER A 268 -10.73 11.23 -21.30
CA SER A 268 -10.70 10.73 -22.66
C SER A 268 -11.87 11.34 -23.44
N HIS A 269 -11.61 11.75 -24.67
CA HIS A 269 -12.59 12.46 -25.49
C HIS A 269 -12.28 12.25 -26.98
N PRO A 270 -13.29 12.05 -27.86
CA PRO A 270 -13.04 11.96 -29.30
C PRO A 270 -12.32 13.19 -29.86
N HIS A 271 -12.59 14.37 -29.28
CA HIS A 271 -11.91 15.66 -29.48
C HIS A 271 -10.36 15.62 -29.36
N LEU A 272 -9.77 14.56 -28.83
CA LEU A 272 -8.31 14.41 -28.66
C LEU A 272 -7.64 13.68 -29.84
N LEU A 273 -8.40 13.10 -30.76
CA LEU A 273 -7.90 12.51 -32.02
C LEU A 273 -7.52 13.63 -33.01
N LEU A 274 -6.30 14.16 -32.85
CA LEU A 274 -5.81 15.31 -33.62
C LEU A 274 -4.55 14.96 -34.40
N SER A 275 -4.70 14.76 -35.71
CA SER A 275 -3.69 14.12 -36.57
C SER A 275 -2.48 15.00 -36.90
N SER A 276 -2.66 16.31 -37.05
CA SER A 276 -1.63 17.22 -37.57
C SER A 276 -1.85 18.70 -37.18
N GLY A 277 -0.94 19.58 -37.58
CA GLY A 277 -1.00 21.02 -37.28
C GLY A 277 -0.56 21.40 -35.86
N THR A 278 -0.72 22.68 -35.52
CA THR A 278 -0.55 23.15 -34.14
C THR A 278 -1.88 22.97 -33.41
N ARG A 279 -1.93 22.08 -32.41
CA ARG A 279 -3.12 21.79 -31.62
C ARG A 279 -3.09 22.64 -30.34
N VAL A 280 -4.17 23.36 -30.06
CA VAL A 280 -4.43 24.00 -28.75
C VAL A 280 -5.69 23.39 -28.15
N ILE A 281 -5.54 22.75 -26.99
CA ILE A 281 -6.62 22.07 -26.26
C ILE A 281 -6.82 22.83 -24.94
N SER A 282 -7.96 23.49 -24.79
CA SER A 282 -8.37 24.14 -23.55
C SER A 282 -9.32 23.23 -22.76
N LEU A 283 -8.97 22.94 -21.49
CA LEU A 283 -9.81 22.20 -20.56
C LEU A 283 -10.33 23.14 -19.47
N SER A 284 -11.65 23.17 -19.28
CA SER A 284 -12.30 23.89 -18.18
C SER A 284 -12.50 22.95 -16.99
N ILE A 285 -12.06 23.36 -15.80
CA ILE A 285 -12.02 22.51 -14.60
C ILE A 285 -12.74 23.22 -13.45
N ALA A 286 -13.76 22.56 -12.88
CA ALA A 286 -14.56 23.11 -11.80
C ALA A 286 -13.75 23.34 -10.51
N GLY A 287 -13.83 24.56 -9.96
CA GLY A 287 -13.21 24.94 -8.69
C GLY A 287 -11.71 25.25 -8.78
N LEU A 288 -11.21 25.57 -9.97
CA LEU A 288 -9.78 25.74 -10.23
C LEU A 288 -9.36 27.22 -10.17
N SER A 289 -8.75 27.63 -9.06
CA SER A 289 -8.13 28.97 -8.94
C SER A 289 -6.91 29.11 -9.85
N LYS A 290 -6.54 30.35 -10.17
CA LYS A 290 -5.39 30.67 -11.03
C LYS A 290 -4.04 30.19 -10.45
N GLU A 291 -3.95 30.08 -9.13
CA GLU A 291 -2.78 29.56 -8.41
C GLU A 291 -2.68 28.04 -8.60
N ILE A 292 -3.77 27.31 -8.30
CA ILE A 292 -3.86 25.85 -8.45
C ILE A 292 -3.74 25.42 -9.92
N ALA A 293 -4.17 26.26 -10.87
CA ALA A 293 -4.02 25.99 -12.30
C ALA A 293 -2.55 25.90 -12.75
N SER A 294 -1.62 26.53 -12.02
CA SER A 294 -0.18 26.42 -12.28
C SER A 294 0.44 25.12 -11.76
N THR A 295 -0.23 24.43 -10.83
CA THR A 295 0.26 23.21 -10.17
C THR A 295 -0.32 21.92 -10.78
N ILE A 296 -1.30 22.03 -11.69
CA ILE A 296 -1.76 20.89 -12.50
C ILE A 296 -0.69 20.48 -13.50
N LYS A 297 -0.21 19.24 -13.37
CA LYS A 297 0.57 18.54 -14.39
C LYS A 297 -0.36 17.75 -15.31
N VAL A 298 -0.18 17.88 -16.62
CA VAL A 298 -0.85 17.05 -17.63
C VAL A 298 0.13 16.05 -18.25
N GLU A 299 -0.28 14.80 -18.38
CA GLU A 299 0.44 13.72 -19.04
C GLU A 299 -0.47 13.01 -20.06
N HIS A 300 0.13 12.41 -21.10
CA HIS A 300 -0.57 11.53 -22.05
C HIS A 300 0.13 10.17 -22.15
N TYR A 301 -0.58 9.16 -22.64
CA TYR A 301 -0.04 7.82 -22.81
C TYR A 301 0.68 7.67 -24.16
N GLN A 302 1.93 7.21 -24.15
CA GLN A 302 2.72 6.97 -25.36
C GLN A 302 3.73 5.85 -25.15
N GLN A 303 3.74 4.86 -26.05
CA GLN A 303 4.72 3.74 -26.07
C GLN A 303 4.94 3.06 -24.69
N GLY A 304 3.86 2.80 -23.97
CA GLY A 304 3.91 2.11 -22.67
C GLY A 304 4.15 3.02 -21.45
N LYS A 305 4.31 4.33 -21.65
CA LYS A 305 4.71 5.28 -20.59
C LYS A 305 3.86 6.56 -20.59
N TRP A 306 3.86 7.25 -19.44
CA TRP A 306 3.28 8.58 -19.30
C TRP A 306 4.30 9.64 -19.72
N VAL A 307 3.93 10.48 -20.69
CA VAL A 307 4.75 11.57 -21.21
C VAL A 307 4.08 12.89 -20.87
N SER A 308 4.81 13.76 -20.17
CA SER A 308 4.30 15.06 -19.71
C SER A 308 4.15 16.04 -20.87
N LEU A 309 3.00 16.71 -20.93
CA LEU A 309 2.72 17.75 -21.91
C LEU A 309 3.06 19.13 -21.34
N LYS A 310 3.30 20.12 -22.20
CA LYS A 310 3.41 21.52 -21.79
C LYS A 310 2.01 22.10 -21.66
N ASN A 311 1.68 22.58 -20.46
CA ASN A 311 0.42 23.24 -20.18
C ASN A 311 0.61 24.61 -19.50
N THR A 312 -0.35 25.51 -19.72
CA THR A 312 -0.38 26.89 -19.19
C THR A 312 -1.78 27.26 -18.75
N SER A 313 -1.94 28.08 -17.72
CA SER A 313 -3.26 28.64 -17.35
C SER A 313 -3.42 30.05 -17.93
N THR A 314 -4.55 30.29 -18.59
CA THR A 314 -4.84 31.53 -19.32
C THR A 314 -6.01 32.32 -18.69
N ALA A 315 -7.02 31.63 -18.17
CA ALA A 315 -8.15 32.20 -17.44
C ALA A 315 -8.47 31.42 -16.16
N GLU A 316 -9.23 32.04 -15.25
CA GLU A 316 -9.79 31.36 -14.08
C GLU A 316 -10.60 30.13 -14.51
N ASN A 317 -10.33 28.98 -13.88
CA ASN A 317 -10.85 27.65 -14.24
C ASN A 317 -10.36 27.02 -15.56
N THR A 318 -9.28 27.50 -16.21
CA THR A 318 -8.77 26.89 -17.46
C THR A 318 -7.31 26.42 -17.41
N VAL A 319 -7.06 25.29 -18.09
CA VAL A 319 -5.74 24.76 -18.44
C VAL A 319 -5.67 24.58 -19.96
N GLU A 320 -4.71 25.23 -20.61
CA GLU A 320 -4.42 25.07 -22.04
C GLU A 320 -3.20 24.16 -22.23
N ILE A 321 -3.27 23.31 -23.26
CA ILE A 321 -2.23 22.37 -23.68
C ILE A 321 -1.94 22.64 -25.16
N THR A 322 -0.66 22.84 -25.50
CA THR A 322 -0.25 23.15 -26.88
C THR A 322 0.68 22.07 -27.42
N LEU A 323 0.26 21.40 -28.49
CA LEU A 323 1.08 20.41 -29.22
C LEU A 323 1.54 20.99 -30.55
N THR A 324 2.85 21.06 -30.76
CA THR A 324 3.43 21.60 -32.00
C THR A 324 3.25 20.64 -33.20
N PRO A 325 3.44 21.09 -34.46
CA PRO A 325 3.28 20.25 -35.64
C PRO A 325 4.24 19.06 -35.75
N GLY A 326 5.34 19.05 -34.99
CA GLY A 326 6.29 17.93 -34.95
C GLY A 326 5.96 16.85 -33.91
N GLU A 327 4.94 17.07 -33.06
CA GLU A 327 4.55 16.13 -32.02
C GLU A 327 3.57 15.07 -32.55
N LYS A 328 3.83 13.80 -32.22
CA LYS A 328 2.96 12.67 -32.58
C LYS A 328 1.52 12.89 -32.09
N PRO A 329 0.50 12.35 -32.77
CA PRO A 329 -0.88 12.39 -32.28
C PRO A 329 -0.99 11.71 -30.90
N LEU A 330 -1.95 12.18 -30.10
CA LEU A 330 -2.31 11.55 -28.83
C LEU A 330 -2.90 10.17 -29.12
N LEU A 331 -2.51 9.16 -28.34
CA LEU A 331 -2.92 7.77 -28.53
C LEU A 331 -3.89 7.32 -27.43
N ALA A 332 -4.80 6.41 -27.79
CA ALA A 332 -5.49 5.58 -26.81
C ALA A 332 -4.48 4.62 -26.13
N PRO A 333 -4.68 4.25 -24.85
CA PRO A 333 -3.91 3.18 -24.25
C PRO A 333 -4.23 1.85 -24.97
N PRO A 334 -3.27 0.92 -25.10
CA PRO A 334 -3.56 -0.40 -25.65
C PRO A 334 -4.46 -1.17 -24.69
N ASN A 335 -5.54 -1.77 -25.20
CA ASN A 335 -6.42 -2.70 -24.46
C ASN A 335 -5.72 -4.06 -24.14
N VAL A 336 -4.40 -4.06 -23.92
CA VAL A 336 -3.52 -5.25 -23.97
C VAL A 336 -2.52 -5.25 -22.81
N ALA A 337 -3.01 -5.36 -21.57
CA ALA A 337 -2.31 -5.94 -20.42
C ALA A 337 -3.30 -6.16 -19.26
N LYS A 338 -3.12 -7.23 -18.47
CA LYS A 338 -3.83 -7.38 -17.18
C LYS A 338 -3.17 -6.55 -16.05
N ASP A 339 -1.95 -6.05 -16.28
CA ASP A 339 -1.09 -5.46 -15.24
C ASP A 339 -1.21 -3.93 -15.10
N LEU A 340 -1.92 -3.26 -16.01
CA LEU A 340 -2.11 -1.81 -15.99
C LEU A 340 -3.57 -1.48 -15.71
N SER A 341 -3.86 -1.12 -14.45
CA SER A 341 -5.12 -0.50 -14.07
C SER A 341 -5.25 0.87 -14.74
N LEU A 342 -5.88 0.88 -15.92
CA LEU A 342 -6.18 2.07 -16.72
C LEU A 342 -7.63 1.99 -17.22
N PRO A 343 -8.30 3.12 -17.46
CA PRO A 343 -9.59 3.12 -18.13
C PRO A 343 -9.51 2.51 -19.53
N ALA A 344 -10.40 1.56 -19.82
CA ALA A 344 -10.62 1.07 -21.18
C ALA A 344 -11.32 2.17 -21.99
N THR A 345 -10.66 2.63 -23.06
CA THR A 345 -11.18 3.66 -23.97
C THR A 345 -10.56 3.49 -25.35
N GLU A 346 -11.34 3.74 -26.39
CA GLU A 346 -10.87 3.75 -27.78
C GLU A 346 -10.32 5.12 -28.20
N PHE A 347 -10.55 6.15 -27.37
CA PHE A 347 -10.11 7.53 -27.61
C PHE A 347 -8.84 7.86 -26.80
N PRO A 348 -8.07 8.89 -27.19
CA PRO A 348 -6.84 9.24 -26.48
C PRO A 348 -7.08 9.59 -25.02
N LEU A 349 -6.09 9.26 -24.17
CA LEU A 349 -6.22 9.38 -22.71
C LEU A 349 -5.22 10.40 -22.15
N LEU A 350 -5.77 11.49 -21.61
CA LEU A 350 -5.06 12.46 -20.79
C LEU A 350 -5.15 12.07 -19.31
N LYS A 351 -4.13 12.47 -18.57
CA LYS A 351 -3.95 12.22 -17.14
C LYS A 351 -3.55 13.53 -16.47
N LEU A 352 -4.38 13.99 -15.54
CA LEU A 352 -4.21 15.25 -14.82
C LEU A 352 -3.92 14.94 -13.35
N SER A 353 -2.87 15.54 -12.80
CA SER A 353 -2.50 15.39 -11.38
C SER A 353 -1.93 16.69 -10.84
N ASN A 354 -2.36 17.12 -9.66
CA ASN A 354 -1.74 18.27 -8.99
C ASN A 354 -0.38 17.86 -8.37
N THR A 355 0.64 18.73 -8.44
CA THR A 355 1.98 18.49 -7.89
C THR A 355 2.01 18.40 -6.36
N ASP A 356 1.02 18.96 -5.68
CA ASP A 356 0.81 18.84 -4.21
C ASP A 356 0.02 17.55 -3.80
N GLY A 357 -0.46 16.78 -4.78
CA GLY A 357 -1.31 15.61 -4.56
C GLY A 357 -2.71 15.93 -4.00
N SER A 358 -3.23 17.13 -4.21
CA SER A 358 -4.66 17.48 -4.02
C SER A 358 -5.51 16.97 -5.22
N PRO A 359 -6.83 16.76 -5.05
CA PRO A 359 -7.68 16.21 -6.09
C PRO A 359 -7.96 17.21 -7.22
N VAL A 360 -7.86 16.74 -8.47
CA VAL A 360 -8.23 17.55 -9.64
C VAL A 360 -9.76 17.59 -9.82
N GLY A 361 -10.31 18.80 -9.89
CA GLY A 361 -11.74 19.07 -10.09
C GLY A 361 -12.32 18.44 -11.37
N LYS A 362 -13.65 18.38 -11.45
CA LYS A 362 -14.37 17.83 -12.61
C LYS A 362 -14.11 18.68 -13.86
N ILE A 363 -13.81 18.04 -14.99
CA ILE A 363 -13.71 18.74 -16.27
C ILE A 363 -15.14 19.02 -16.77
N THR A 364 -15.45 20.28 -17.04
CA THR A 364 -16.80 20.74 -17.41
C THR A 364 -16.95 20.94 -18.91
N SER A 365 -15.88 21.35 -19.59
CA SER A 365 -15.87 21.52 -21.03
C SER A 365 -14.46 21.37 -21.63
N ILE A 366 -14.42 20.99 -22.90
CA ILE A 366 -13.23 20.98 -23.74
C ILE A 366 -13.45 21.88 -24.96
N ARG A 367 -12.44 22.66 -25.31
CA ARG A 367 -12.37 23.40 -26.57
C ARG A 367 -11.08 23.02 -27.29
N VAL A 368 -11.17 22.80 -28.59
CA VAL A 368 -10.00 22.48 -29.43
C VAL A 368 -9.95 23.41 -30.63
N ALA A 369 -8.78 24.01 -30.83
CA ALA A 369 -8.41 24.78 -32.01
C ALA A 369 -7.16 24.15 -32.64
N VAL A 370 -7.16 24.01 -33.96
CA VAL A 370 -6.02 23.51 -34.74
C VAL A 370 -5.70 24.51 -35.83
N THR A 371 -4.43 24.86 -36.00
CA THR A 371 -3.96 25.73 -37.08
C THR A 371 -2.93 25.01 -37.96
N GLY A 372 -2.99 25.28 -39.27
CA GLY A 372 -2.12 24.64 -40.26
C GLY A 372 -2.26 23.12 -40.34
N ALA A 373 -3.48 22.59 -40.15
CA ALA A 373 -3.71 21.15 -40.27
C ALA A 373 -3.58 20.68 -41.73
N ALA A 374 -3.08 19.46 -41.90
CA ALA A 374 -3.13 18.77 -43.19
C ALA A 374 -4.54 18.22 -43.43
N VAL A 375 -4.95 18.18 -44.69
CA VAL A 375 -6.24 17.62 -45.12
C VAL A 375 -6.04 16.62 -46.26
N LEU A 376 -6.95 15.64 -46.33
CA LEU A 376 -7.18 14.87 -47.54
C LEU A 376 -7.81 15.79 -48.60
N PHE A 377 -7.51 15.54 -49.87
CA PHE A 377 -7.88 16.39 -51.00
C PHE A 377 -8.12 15.53 -52.25
N SER A 378 -9.13 15.86 -53.04
CA SER A 378 -9.35 15.30 -54.39
C SER A 378 -10.01 16.33 -55.31
N THR A 379 -9.50 16.51 -56.53
CA THR A 379 -10.14 17.33 -57.57
C THR A 379 -11.08 16.50 -58.45
N ASP A 380 -12.03 17.16 -59.13
CA ASP A 380 -12.83 16.52 -60.19
C ASP A 380 -11.98 15.95 -61.35
N ALA A 381 -10.71 16.37 -61.45
CA ALA A 381 -9.73 15.86 -62.41
C ALA A 381 -8.86 14.70 -61.87
N GLY A 382 -9.13 14.20 -60.66
CA GLY A 382 -8.44 13.05 -60.07
C GLY A 382 -7.08 13.35 -59.42
N ASP A 383 -6.74 14.61 -59.16
CA ASP A 383 -5.53 14.95 -58.39
C ASP A 383 -5.81 14.90 -56.88
N SER A 384 -5.07 14.04 -56.17
CA SER A 384 -5.24 13.79 -54.73
C SER A 384 -4.02 14.22 -53.88
N ARG A 385 -3.26 15.24 -54.32
CA ARG A 385 -1.96 15.62 -53.71
C ARG A 385 -2.02 16.97 -52.96
N PRO A 386 -2.41 17.02 -51.67
CA PRO A 386 -2.61 18.28 -50.93
C PRO A 386 -1.32 19.08 -50.67
N ASN A 387 -0.16 18.41 -50.61
CA ASN A 387 1.14 18.99 -50.24
C ASN A 387 2.10 19.10 -51.44
N LYS A 388 1.58 19.28 -52.66
CA LYS A 388 2.36 19.47 -53.90
C LYS A 388 1.65 20.46 -54.83
N PRO A 389 2.36 21.05 -55.82
CA PRO A 389 1.75 21.81 -56.90
C PRO A 389 0.55 21.08 -57.52
N SER A 390 -0.62 21.73 -57.49
CA SER A 390 -1.91 21.13 -57.83
C SER A 390 -2.88 22.19 -58.36
N LEU A 391 -3.83 21.73 -59.19
CA LEU A 391 -4.83 22.53 -59.91
C LEU A 391 -6.23 22.29 -59.32
N PRO A 392 -6.63 22.97 -58.22
CA PRO A 392 -7.91 22.77 -57.54
C PRO A 392 -9.17 22.83 -58.41
N PHE A 393 -9.15 23.54 -59.54
CA PHE A 393 -10.27 23.65 -60.48
C PHE A 393 -9.97 23.01 -61.85
N GLY A 394 -8.97 22.12 -61.91
CA GLY A 394 -8.45 21.53 -63.13
C GLY A 394 -7.69 22.51 -64.03
N SER A 395 -7.09 22.01 -65.11
CA SER A 395 -6.30 22.82 -66.07
C SER A 395 -7.12 23.83 -66.89
N ARG A 396 -8.45 23.76 -66.84
CA ARG A 396 -9.37 24.67 -67.55
C ARG A 396 -10.10 25.66 -66.64
N GLY A 397 -10.16 25.44 -65.33
CA GLY A 397 -10.83 26.36 -64.40
C GLY A 397 -12.32 26.63 -64.72
N THR A 398 -13.03 25.69 -65.33
CA THR A 398 -14.42 25.89 -65.79
C THR A 398 -15.40 26.06 -64.62
N SER A 399 -16.49 26.78 -64.86
CA SER A 399 -17.58 26.92 -63.87
C SER A 399 -18.13 25.55 -63.44
N GLY A 400 -18.37 25.37 -62.14
CA GLY A 400 -18.82 24.11 -61.55
C GLY A 400 -17.71 23.10 -61.24
N SER A 401 -16.52 23.23 -61.85
CA SER A 401 -15.34 22.44 -61.46
C SER A 401 -14.94 22.75 -60.02
N GLY A 402 -14.44 21.74 -59.32
CA GLY A 402 -14.10 21.84 -57.91
C GLY A 402 -13.21 20.74 -57.37
N PHE A 403 -13.08 20.80 -56.06
CA PHE A 403 -12.32 19.86 -55.25
C PHE A 403 -13.06 19.57 -53.94
N ASN A 404 -12.82 18.40 -53.36
CA ASN A 404 -13.30 18.01 -52.06
C ASN A 404 -12.12 18.02 -51.07
N ILE A 405 -12.38 18.35 -49.81
CA ILE A 405 -11.44 18.17 -48.69
C ILE A 405 -12.10 17.48 -47.51
N MET A 406 -11.29 16.74 -46.75
CA MET A 406 -11.70 16.08 -45.51
C MET A 406 -10.52 16.04 -44.53
N SER A 407 -10.79 16.09 -43.22
CA SER A 407 -9.81 15.76 -42.19
C SER A 407 -10.34 14.62 -41.32
N PRO A 408 -9.53 13.60 -40.97
CA PRO A 408 -9.92 12.57 -40.00
C PRO A 408 -10.42 13.16 -38.68
N ASP A 409 -9.82 14.27 -38.25
CA ASP A 409 -10.13 15.02 -37.02
C ASP A 409 -11.59 15.53 -37.00
N TRP A 410 -12.27 15.65 -38.16
CA TRP A 410 -13.65 16.11 -38.26
C TRP A 410 -14.70 14.99 -38.06
N LEU A 411 -14.30 13.72 -38.14
CA LEU A 411 -15.20 12.56 -38.08
C LEU A 411 -16.09 12.56 -36.81
N HIS A 412 -15.49 12.95 -35.68
CA HIS A 412 -16.12 12.92 -34.35
C HIS A 412 -16.72 14.26 -33.90
N ALA A 413 -16.82 15.27 -34.79
CA ALA A 413 -17.46 16.54 -34.45
C ALA A 413 -18.88 16.32 -33.88
N THR A 414 -19.23 17.03 -32.80
CA THR A 414 -20.57 16.99 -32.19
C THR A 414 -21.50 18.11 -32.68
N ASP A 415 -20.93 19.30 -32.88
CA ASP A 415 -21.65 20.56 -33.08
C ASP A 415 -21.09 21.32 -34.29
N ALA A 416 -21.75 22.42 -34.66
CA ALA A 416 -21.27 23.29 -35.74
C ALA A 416 -19.92 23.94 -35.38
N PHE A 417 -18.93 23.79 -36.27
CA PHE A 417 -17.57 24.28 -36.08
C PHE A 417 -17.10 25.17 -37.23
N LYS A 418 -16.06 25.96 -37.00
CA LYS A 418 -15.50 26.86 -38.01
C LYS A 418 -14.28 26.22 -38.67
N VAL A 419 -14.25 26.30 -39.99
CA VAL A 419 -13.19 25.77 -40.87
C VAL A 419 -12.71 26.89 -41.77
N THR A 420 -11.40 27.12 -41.83
CA THR A 420 -10.78 28.19 -42.62
C THR A 420 -9.75 27.57 -43.55
N ILE A 421 -10.04 27.55 -44.86
CA ILE A 421 -9.13 26.97 -45.86
C ILE A 421 -8.05 28.00 -46.21
N ASN A 422 -6.79 27.62 -46.09
CA ASN A 422 -5.61 28.45 -46.33
C ASN A 422 -4.81 27.94 -47.56
N PRO A 423 -5.18 28.36 -48.78
CA PRO A 423 -4.46 27.97 -50.01
C PRO A 423 -3.23 28.86 -50.26
N THR A 424 -2.08 28.25 -50.52
CA THR A 424 -0.84 28.98 -50.86
C THR A 424 -0.63 29.00 -52.38
N TRP A 425 -1.34 29.93 -53.04
CA TRP A 425 -1.33 30.12 -54.50
C TRP A 425 0.06 30.31 -55.12
N LEU A 426 0.21 29.88 -56.37
CA LEU A 426 1.39 30.05 -57.22
C LEU A 426 1.06 30.91 -58.45
N GLU A 427 2.11 31.55 -59.00
CA GLU A 427 2.10 32.25 -60.30
C GLU A 427 0.95 33.25 -60.52
N LEU A 428 0.52 33.94 -59.45
CA LEU A 428 -0.53 34.96 -59.50
C LEU A 428 -0.17 36.08 -60.52
N PRO A 429 -1.13 36.53 -61.37
CA PRO A 429 -0.82 37.48 -62.44
C PRO A 429 -0.18 38.79 -61.97
N SER A 430 0.94 39.16 -62.60
CA SER A 430 1.75 40.34 -62.22
C SER A 430 1.11 41.71 -62.47
N VAL A 431 -0.06 41.74 -63.10
CA VAL A 431 -0.79 42.96 -63.52
C VAL A 431 -2.23 43.04 -63.00
N GLY A 432 -2.61 42.17 -62.06
CA GLY A 432 -4.00 42.03 -61.61
C GLY A 432 -4.84 41.22 -62.59
N PHE A 433 -5.99 40.71 -62.16
CA PHE A 433 -6.91 40.03 -63.09
C PHE A 433 -7.56 41.01 -64.06
N VAL A 434 -7.83 42.24 -63.62
CA VAL A 434 -8.35 43.30 -64.50
C VAL A 434 -7.41 43.55 -65.68
N GLY A 435 -6.10 43.64 -65.45
CA GLY A 435 -5.09 43.78 -66.51
C GLY A 435 -4.89 42.49 -67.32
N ASN A 436 -4.88 41.32 -66.67
CA ASN A 436 -4.69 40.04 -67.35
C ASN A 436 -5.83 39.70 -68.32
N TYR A 437 -7.03 40.25 -68.12
CA TYR A 437 -8.21 40.01 -68.95
C TYR A 437 -8.74 41.27 -69.67
N GLU A 438 -7.97 42.36 -69.74
CA GLU A 438 -8.39 43.65 -70.35
C GLU A 438 -8.86 43.52 -71.82
N LYS A 439 -8.31 42.54 -72.55
CA LYS A 439 -8.62 42.30 -73.98
C LYS A 439 -9.81 41.36 -74.23
N TYR A 440 -10.41 40.81 -73.18
CA TYR A 440 -11.58 39.94 -73.29
C TYR A 440 -12.87 40.76 -73.42
N LEU A 441 -13.85 40.24 -74.17
CA LEU A 441 -15.15 40.87 -74.41
C LEU A 441 -15.94 41.07 -73.11
N SER A 442 -15.78 40.15 -72.16
CA SER A 442 -16.44 40.21 -70.85
C SER A 442 -15.50 40.77 -69.77
N THR A 443 -15.61 42.07 -69.49
CA THR A 443 -14.75 42.78 -68.54
C THR A 443 -14.82 42.25 -67.10
N ILE A 444 -13.68 42.27 -66.41
CA ILE A 444 -13.55 41.99 -64.97
C ILE A 444 -13.34 43.32 -64.24
N LYS A 445 -14.03 43.55 -63.12
CA LYS A 445 -14.04 44.84 -62.42
C LYS A 445 -12.98 44.97 -61.33
N ASN A 446 -12.58 43.86 -60.72
CA ASN A 446 -11.62 43.78 -59.61
C ASN A 446 -11.26 42.31 -59.33
N ASP A 447 -10.22 42.05 -58.54
CA ASP A 447 -9.70 40.70 -58.30
C ASP A 447 -10.68 39.83 -57.47
N ASN A 448 -11.67 40.44 -56.81
CA ASN A 448 -12.66 39.73 -55.98
C ASN A 448 -13.77 39.01 -56.78
N GLU A 449 -13.90 39.22 -58.09
CA GLU A 449 -15.03 38.63 -58.85
C GLU A 449 -14.94 37.10 -58.97
N PHE A 450 -13.73 36.52 -58.79
CA PHE A 450 -13.54 35.08 -58.68
C PHE A 450 -14.01 34.56 -57.32
N THR A 451 -15.14 33.84 -57.35
CA THR A 451 -15.79 33.30 -56.16
C THR A 451 -16.10 31.82 -56.29
N VAL A 452 -16.16 31.13 -55.15
CA VAL A 452 -16.59 29.73 -55.03
C VAL A 452 -17.89 29.62 -54.25
N SER A 453 -18.56 28.48 -54.40
CA SER A 453 -19.61 28.00 -53.50
C SER A 453 -19.14 26.72 -52.84
N THR A 454 -19.61 26.49 -51.62
CA THR A 454 -19.21 25.39 -50.76
C THR A 454 -20.42 24.52 -50.42
N TYR A 455 -20.21 23.22 -50.40
CA TYR A 455 -21.28 22.23 -50.25
C TYR A 455 -20.83 21.12 -49.30
N LEU A 456 -21.75 20.64 -48.48
CA LEU A 456 -21.61 19.39 -47.74
C LEU A 456 -21.88 18.24 -48.72
N TYR A 457 -20.87 17.40 -48.97
CA TYR A 457 -21.02 16.18 -49.75
C TYR A 457 -21.15 15.00 -48.79
N GLU A 458 -22.34 14.40 -48.72
CA GLU A 458 -22.59 13.16 -47.98
C GLU A 458 -22.53 11.97 -48.95
N LYS A 459 -21.89 10.86 -48.55
CA LYS A 459 -21.59 9.75 -49.47
C LYS A 459 -22.88 9.13 -50.01
N GLY A 460 -23.10 9.23 -51.33
CA GLY A 460 -24.30 8.76 -52.02
C GLY A 460 -25.46 9.76 -52.13
N GLN A 461 -25.31 10.99 -51.61
CA GLN A 461 -26.30 12.07 -51.75
C GLN A 461 -25.82 13.16 -52.74
N LYS A 462 -26.71 14.11 -53.05
CA LYS A 462 -26.35 15.32 -53.82
C LYS A 462 -25.71 16.36 -52.87
N PRO A 463 -24.69 17.12 -53.31
CA PRO A 463 -24.07 18.14 -52.45
C PRO A 463 -25.07 19.20 -51.97
N ALA A 464 -25.17 19.40 -50.66
CA ALA A 464 -26.05 20.39 -50.04
C ALA A 464 -25.30 21.72 -49.85
N PRO A 465 -25.80 22.88 -50.31
CA PRO A 465 -25.08 24.15 -50.23
C PRO A 465 -24.93 24.65 -48.78
N ILE A 466 -23.70 24.98 -48.39
CA ILE A 466 -23.34 25.57 -47.09
C ILE A 466 -23.28 27.10 -47.20
N SER A 467 -22.45 27.61 -48.12
CA SER A 467 -22.28 29.04 -48.36
C SER A 467 -21.85 29.32 -49.81
N ALA A 468 -22.29 30.45 -50.35
CA ALA A 468 -22.03 30.85 -51.73
C ALA A 468 -21.23 32.16 -51.79
N ASN A 469 -20.61 32.41 -52.94
CA ASN A 469 -19.87 33.63 -53.26
C ASN A 469 -18.67 33.95 -52.34
N ILE A 470 -17.96 32.94 -51.82
CA ILE A 470 -16.70 33.17 -51.09
C ILE A 470 -15.62 33.62 -52.07
N LYS A 471 -14.99 34.78 -51.84
CA LYS A 471 -13.94 35.35 -52.67
C LYS A 471 -12.63 34.57 -52.55
N LEU A 472 -12.05 34.14 -53.67
CA LEU A 472 -10.74 33.46 -53.71
C LEU A 472 -9.57 34.44 -53.50
N PHE A 473 -9.70 35.65 -54.07
CA PHE A 473 -8.69 36.69 -54.06
C PHE A 473 -9.23 38.02 -53.52
N LYS A 474 -8.33 38.94 -53.19
CA LYS A 474 -8.58 40.32 -52.74
C LYS A 474 -7.63 41.25 -53.48
N ASP A 475 -8.08 42.47 -53.78
CA ASP A 475 -7.25 43.47 -54.44
C ASP A 475 -6.07 43.89 -53.56
N ASN A 476 -4.85 43.93 -54.11
CA ASN A 476 -3.71 44.54 -53.43
C ASN A 476 -3.52 46.00 -53.88
N ALA A 477 -4.03 46.93 -53.07
CA ALA A 477 -4.00 48.37 -53.35
C ALA A 477 -2.59 48.96 -53.50
N GLU A 478 -1.55 48.34 -52.92
CA GLU A 478 -0.17 48.81 -52.99
C GLU A 478 0.59 48.30 -54.23
N LYS A 479 0.27 47.08 -54.69
CA LYS A 479 1.11 46.36 -55.67
C LYS A 479 0.44 46.03 -57.01
N LYS A 480 -0.89 46.13 -57.13
CA LYS A 480 -1.65 45.69 -58.34
C LYS A 480 -1.39 44.23 -58.77
N ILE A 481 -1.03 43.37 -57.81
CA ILE A 481 -0.92 41.91 -58.00
C ILE A 481 -2.03 41.29 -57.15
N PRO A 482 -2.82 40.32 -57.63
CA PRO A 482 -3.88 39.72 -56.82
C PRO A 482 -3.28 39.09 -55.57
N GLN A 483 -3.95 39.22 -54.43
CA GLN A 483 -3.57 38.48 -53.23
C GLN A 483 -4.62 37.41 -52.96
N GLY A 484 -4.18 36.18 -52.63
CA GLY A 484 -5.09 35.18 -52.06
C GLY A 484 -5.82 35.74 -50.83
N ALA A 485 -7.05 35.29 -50.56
CA ALA A 485 -7.83 35.79 -49.44
C ALA A 485 -7.06 35.68 -48.11
N GLY A 486 -6.43 36.78 -47.66
CA GLY A 486 -5.48 36.82 -46.54
C GLY A 486 -6.06 36.62 -45.13
N SER A 487 -7.19 35.93 -45.05
CA SER A 487 -7.91 35.50 -43.84
C SER A 487 -8.42 34.05 -44.00
N GLY A 488 -7.88 33.33 -44.99
CA GLY A 488 -8.43 32.10 -45.55
C GLY A 488 -9.84 32.25 -46.12
N LEU A 489 -10.43 31.10 -46.46
CA LEU A 489 -11.84 30.94 -46.84
C LEU A 489 -12.62 30.40 -45.62
N PRO A 490 -13.31 31.25 -44.83
CA PRO A 490 -14.02 30.83 -43.63
C PRO A 490 -15.38 30.21 -43.96
N ILE A 491 -15.64 29.03 -43.39
CA ILE A 491 -16.79 28.18 -43.65
C ILE A 491 -17.32 27.69 -42.29
N ALA A 492 -18.63 27.77 -42.08
CA ALA A 492 -19.30 27.17 -40.94
C ALA A 492 -19.77 25.77 -41.34
N VAL A 493 -19.24 24.73 -40.71
CA VAL A 493 -19.55 23.33 -41.03
C VAL A 493 -20.37 22.72 -39.90
N SER A 494 -21.55 22.20 -40.23
CA SER A 494 -22.38 21.36 -39.36
C SER A 494 -22.28 19.91 -39.82
N LYS A 495 -22.00 18.98 -38.89
CA LYS A 495 -21.87 17.56 -39.22
C LYS A 495 -23.25 16.94 -39.61
N PRO A 496 -23.29 15.97 -40.55
CA PRO A 496 -24.45 15.11 -40.78
C PRO A 496 -24.94 14.38 -39.51
N ALA A 497 -26.23 14.07 -39.46
CA ALA A 497 -26.91 13.58 -38.25
C ALA A 497 -26.74 12.08 -37.93
N TYR A 498 -25.81 11.37 -38.58
CA TYR A 498 -25.64 9.91 -38.45
C TYR A 498 -24.26 9.50 -37.91
N ALA A 499 -24.19 8.26 -37.41
CA ALA A 499 -22.94 7.63 -37.00
C ALA A 499 -22.01 7.47 -38.21
N CYS A 500 -20.76 7.93 -38.08
CA CYS A 500 -19.78 7.93 -39.15
C CYS A 500 -18.65 6.96 -38.76
N GLU A 501 -18.52 5.85 -39.48
CA GLU A 501 -17.41 4.90 -39.29
C GLU A 501 -16.10 5.46 -39.88
N ALA A 502 -14.97 5.00 -39.34
CA ALA A 502 -13.65 5.45 -39.79
C ALA A 502 -13.24 4.74 -41.10
N VAL A 503 -12.80 5.52 -42.09
CA VAL A 503 -12.45 5.02 -43.43
C VAL A 503 -10.95 5.19 -43.68
N SER A 504 -10.26 4.12 -44.10
CA SER A 504 -8.82 4.14 -44.38
C SER A 504 -8.48 4.55 -45.83
N SER A 505 -9.21 5.52 -46.40
CA SER A 505 -9.01 6.01 -47.78
C SER A 505 -8.37 7.39 -47.80
N THR A 506 -7.50 7.63 -48.78
CA THR A 506 -6.87 8.93 -49.02
C THR A 506 -7.73 9.90 -49.83
N ASP A 507 -8.82 9.43 -50.46
CA ASP A 507 -9.77 10.29 -51.17
C ASP A 507 -10.88 10.79 -50.21
N PRO A 508 -11.08 12.11 -50.04
CA PRO A 508 -12.22 12.69 -49.34
C PRO A 508 -13.59 12.11 -49.73
N CYS A 509 -13.80 11.73 -51.01
CA CYS A 509 -15.08 11.22 -51.50
C CYS A 509 -15.45 9.85 -50.91
N ASP A 510 -14.46 9.13 -50.37
CA ASP A 510 -14.68 7.83 -49.74
C ASP A 510 -15.18 7.93 -48.30
N TRP A 511 -14.99 9.08 -47.65
CA TRP A 511 -15.39 9.31 -46.27
C TRP A 511 -16.92 9.48 -46.15
N PRO A 512 -17.51 9.29 -44.95
CA PRO A 512 -18.96 9.39 -44.77
C PRO A 512 -19.55 10.76 -45.19
N TRP A 513 -18.72 11.81 -45.10
CA TRP A 513 -18.96 13.12 -45.69
C TRP A 513 -17.62 13.82 -46.00
N SER A 514 -17.66 14.83 -46.86
CA SER A 514 -16.55 15.75 -47.14
C SER A 514 -17.06 17.15 -47.49
N LEU A 515 -16.17 18.14 -47.52
CA LEU A 515 -16.49 19.50 -47.94
C LEU A 515 -16.10 19.69 -49.41
N ARG A 516 -17.08 19.95 -50.28
CA ARG A 516 -16.85 20.29 -51.70
C ARG A 516 -16.78 21.81 -51.89
N ILE A 517 -15.78 22.27 -52.64
CA ILE A 517 -15.60 23.66 -53.04
C ILE A 517 -15.62 23.68 -54.58
N SER A 518 -16.53 24.42 -55.19
CA SER A 518 -16.59 24.56 -56.66
C SER A 518 -16.64 26.02 -57.11
N LEU A 519 -16.07 26.29 -58.28
CA LEU A 519 -16.05 27.62 -58.87
C LEU A 519 -17.44 28.05 -59.33
N ASN A 520 -17.79 29.33 -59.10
CA ASN A 520 -19.06 29.91 -59.52
C ASN A 520 -19.07 30.24 -61.04
N SER A 521 -20.02 31.06 -61.50
CA SER A 521 -20.27 31.37 -62.92
C SER A 521 -19.19 32.19 -63.64
N LEU A 522 -17.97 32.27 -63.11
CA LEU A 522 -16.83 32.97 -63.72
C LEU A 522 -15.63 32.01 -63.79
N ASP A 523 -15.32 31.60 -65.01
CA ASP A 523 -14.55 30.41 -65.43
C ASP A 523 -13.06 30.69 -65.73
N PHE A 524 -12.49 31.75 -65.14
CA PHE A 524 -11.19 32.30 -65.57
C PHE A 524 -11.12 32.63 -67.08
N LYS A 525 -12.26 32.85 -67.73
CA LYS A 525 -12.43 33.15 -69.17
C LYS A 525 -11.97 32.04 -70.14
N ALA A 526 -11.80 30.81 -69.66
CA ALA A 526 -11.42 29.68 -70.50
C ALA A 526 -12.38 29.44 -71.66
N ASP A 527 -13.69 29.56 -71.42
CA ASP A 527 -14.74 29.38 -72.41
C ASP A 527 -14.73 30.48 -73.49
N GLU A 528 -14.18 31.66 -73.20
CA GLU A 528 -14.05 32.77 -74.15
C GLU A 528 -12.75 32.62 -74.97
N TYR A 529 -11.66 32.18 -74.33
CA TYR A 529 -10.38 31.89 -74.99
C TYR A 529 -10.45 30.72 -75.98
N ASP A 530 -11.15 29.64 -75.63
CA ASP A 530 -11.40 28.51 -76.54
C ASP A 530 -12.19 28.98 -77.78
N LYS A 531 -13.24 29.79 -77.59
CA LYS A 531 -14.04 30.35 -78.70
C LYS A 531 -13.20 31.26 -79.62
N HIS A 532 -12.22 31.98 -79.09
CA HIS A 532 -11.30 32.81 -79.87
C HIS A 532 -10.25 32.00 -80.64
N SER A 533 -9.82 30.85 -80.09
CA SER A 533 -8.74 30.03 -80.67
C SER A 533 -9.20 28.98 -81.70
N PHE A 534 -10.50 28.65 -81.76
CA PHE A 534 -11.08 27.71 -82.75
C PHE A 534 -11.72 28.35 -83.99
N ASN A 535 -11.39 29.61 -84.32
CA ASN A 535 -11.85 30.26 -85.56
C ASN A 535 -11.29 29.56 -86.82
N THR A 536 -12.08 28.64 -87.36
CA THR A 536 -11.74 27.86 -88.57
C THR A 536 -12.08 28.66 -89.82
N VAL A 537 -11.10 28.91 -90.69
CA VAL A 537 -11.32 29.67 -91.94
C VAL A 537 -12.14 28.84 -92.93
N ALA A 538 -13.40 29.21 -93.14
CA ALA A 538 -14.23 28.67 -94.21
C ALA A 538 -13.90 29.40 -95.53
N VAL A 539 -13.20 28.73 -96.43
CA VAL A 539 -12.98 29.21 -97.81
C VAL A 539 -14.08 28.66 -98.71
N THR A 540 -15.06 29.49 -99.05
CA THR A 540 -16.02 29.19 -100.11
C THR A 540 -15.32 29.39 -101.46
N VAL A 541 -15.05 28.28 -102.16
CA VAL A 541 -14.72 28.34 -103.59
C VAL A 541 -16.03 28.22 -104.35
N ASP A 542 -16.48 29.34 -104.91
CA ASP A 542 -17.62 29.36 -105.82
C ASP A 542 -17.15 28.98 -107.23
N ASN A 543 -17.83 28.04 -107.86
CA ASN A 543 -17.55 27.54 -109.19
C ASN A 543 -18.86 26.96 -109.74
N ASP A 544 -19.20 27.31 -110.99
CA ASP A 544 -20.54 27.04 -111.52
C ASP A 544 -20.90 25.55 -111.48
N GLN A 545 -21.96 25.25 -110.73
CA GLN A 545 -22.64 23.97 -110.55
C GLN A 545 -21.93 22.92 -109.65
N SER A 546 -22.56 22.67 -108.50
CA SER A 546 -22.33 21.61 -107.48
C SER A 546 -21.19 21.83 -106.46
N THR A 547 -21.56 22.30 -105.28
CA THR A 547 -20.68 22.41 -104.10
C THR A 547 -20.65 21.09 -103.33
N THR A 548 -19.46 20.49 -103.16
CA THR A 548 -19.26 19.31 -102.29
C THR A 548 -18.18 19.61 -101.25
N ILE A 549 -18.55 19.64 -99.97
CA ILE A 549 -17.61 19.94 -98.88
C ILE A 549 -16.87 18.67 -98.47
N THR A 550 -15.55 18.66 -98.61
CA THR A 550 -14.65 17.61 -98.08
C THR A 550 -13.62 18.27 -97.16
N THR A 551 -13.63 17.89 -95.88
CA THR A 551 -12.73 18.48 -94.87
C THR A 551 -11.47 17.65 -94.71
N PHE A 552 -10.30 18.26 -94.91
CA PHE A 552 -8.99 17.66 -94.62
C PHE A 552 -8.47 18.18 -93.27
N LYS A 553 -7.93 17.28 -92.45
CA LYS A 553 -7.10 17.63 -91.28
C LYS A 553 -5.62 17.55 -91.67
N ILE A 554 -4.86 18.59 -91.39
CA ILE A 554 -3.40 18.57 -91.46
C ILE A 554 -2.85 18.22 -90.07
N LYS A 555 -1.78 17.44 -90.03
CA LYS A 555 -1.00 17.08 -88.84
C LYS A 555 0.44 17.52 -89.11
N GLU A 556 1.05 18.27 -88.19
CA GLU A 556 2.47 18.61 -88.23
C GLU A 556 3.17 18.11 -86.98
N GLU A 557 4.47 17.79 -87.11
CA GLU A 557 5.25 17.07 -86.10
C GLU A 557 6.72 17.51 -86.19
N SER A 558 7.22 18.08 -85.08
CA SER A 558 8.63 18.31 -84.67
C SER A 558 9.81 18.29 -85.67
N THR A 559 10.72 19.26 -85.50
CA THR A 559 12.17 19.07 -85.71
C THR A 559 12.94 19.49 -84.45
N GLU A 560 13.86 18.64 -83.99
CA GLU A 560 14.66 18.80 -82.75
C GLU A 560 16.01 19.49 -82.98
N VAL A 561 16.63 20.00 -81.90
CA VAL A 561 18.09 19.89 -81.68
C VAL A 561 18.38 19.58 -80.20
N ASP A 562 18.59 18.28 -79.93
CA ASP A 562 19.61 17.65 -79.07
C ASP A 562 20.12 18.37 -77.78
N THR A 563 20.07 17.67 -76.64
CA THR A 563 21.27 17.45 -75.78
C THR A 563 21.01 16.48 -74.60
N HIS A 564 21.44 15.23 -74.72
CA HIS A 564 21.63 14.33 -73.55
C HIS A 564 22.70 13.25 -73.80
N PRO A 565 23.53 12.97 -72.77
CA PRO A 565 24.07 11.63 -72.58
C PRO A 565 23.75 11.07 -71.18
N GLN A 566 23.11 9.90 -71.14
CA GLN A 566 23.23 8.98 -70.00
C GLN A 566 23.54 7.55 -70.48
N LEU A 567 24.22 6.82 -69.60
CA LEU A 567 24.69 5.44 -69.72
C LEU A 567 24.14 4.68 -68.48
N ILE A 568 23.87 3.38 -68.45
CA ILE A 568 24.22 2.28 -69.37
C ILE A 568 23.29 1.06 -69.16
N ALA A 569 23.16 0.17 -70.17
CA ALA A 569 22.70 -1.25 -70.16
C ALA A 569 21.34 -1.64 -69.50
N SER A 570 20.34 -2.27 -70.15
CA SER A 570 20.30 -3.46 -71.05
C SER A 570 20.89 -4.76 -70.44
N PRO A 571 20.56 -5.97 -70.95
CA PRO A 571 19.61 -6.37 -72.01
C PRO A 571 18.35 -7.05 -71.39
N THR A 572 17.49 -7.90 -71.99
CA THR A 572 17.42 -8.70 -73.26
C THR A 572 15.91 -8.96 -73.54
N ASN A 573 15.37 -9.61 -74.60
CA ASN A 573 15.91 -10.43 -75.71
C ASN A 573 15.04 -10.25 -76.99
N VAL A 574 15.27 -11.07 -78.03
CA VAL A 574 14.63 -10.96 -79.37
C VAL A 574 14.08 -12.33 -79.87
N PRO A 575 13.36 -12.41 -81.02
CA PRO A 575 14.02 -12.75 -82.29
C PRO A 575 13.50 -12.02 -83.58
N HIS A 576 14.27 -12.12 -84.68
CA HIS A 576 13.98 -11.62 -86.06
C HIS A 576 13.16 -12.65 -86.90
N ILE A 577 12.85 -12.58 -88.22
CA ILE A 577 13.42 -12.03 -89.50
C ILE A 577 12.26 -11.87 -90.53
N GLY A 578 12.19 -11.01 -91.58
CA GLY A 578 13.04 -9.89 -92.06
C GLY A 578 13.62 -10.03 -93.50
N TYR A 579 12.94 -9.63 -94.60
CA TYR A 579 13.47 -9.79 -95.99
C TYR A 579 13.03 -8.77 -97.09
N SER A 580 14.02 -8.35 -97.92
CA SER A 580 13.99 -7.89 -99.35
C SER A 580 13.41 -6.52 -99.80
N ASP A 581 14.01 -6.01 -100.91
CA ASP A 581 14.02 -4.67 -101.56
C ASP A 581 14.53 -4.87 -103.03
N PRO A 582 14.73 -3.90 -103.98
CA PRO A 582 14.22 -2.52 -104.24
C PRO A 582 13.57 -2.29 -105.64
N ALA A 583 13.08 -1.05 -105.89
CA ALA A 583 12.66 -0.56 -107.21
C ALA A 583 13.13 0.88 -107.58
N THR A 584 12.49 1.56 -108.56
CA THR A 584 13.10 2.59 -109.45
C THR A 584 12.08 3.64 -109.98
N HIS A 585 12.37 4.83 -110.56
CA HIS A 585 13.63 5.52 -110.91
C HIS A 585 13.47 7.03 -111.29
N ARG A 586 14.57 7.80 -111.18
CA ARG A 586 15.05 9.01 -111.95
C ARG A 586 14.17 10.25 -112.29
N VAL A 587 14.71 11.41 -111.86
CA VAL A 587 14.88 12.76 -112.49
C VAL A 587 14.81 12.87 -114.04
N PRO A 588 14.46 14.05 -114.66
CA PRO A 588 15.25 15.31 -114.63
C PRO A 588 14.43 16.65 -114.68
N ALA A 589 14.99 17.74 -115.25
CA ALA A 589 14.61 19.16 -115.01
C ALA A 589 14.66 20.12 -116.23
N HIS A 590 14.30 21.40 -116.01
CA HIS A 590 14.52 22.66 -116.78
C HIS A 590 13.59 23.07 -117.96
N LEU A 591 13.73 24.37 -118.32
CA LEU A 591 13.09 25.19 -119.40
C LEU A 591 11.75 25.88 -119.05
N GLU A 592 11.39 27.08 -119.58
CA GLU A 592 12.19 28.28 -119.91
C GLU A 592 11.32 29.58 -119.84
N ARG A 593 11.45 30.60 -120.72
CA ARG A 593 11.03 32.01 -120.46
C ARG A 593 10.37 32.74 -121.66
N LEU A 594 9.53 33.75 -121.36
CA LEU A 594 9.04 34.93 -122.17
C LEU A 594 7.65 34.86 -122.86
N GLY A 595 6.98 36.03 -122.94
CA GLY A 595 5.80 36.36 -123.79
C GLY A 595 4.43 36.13 -123.13
N GLU A 596 3.87 37.04 -122.32
CA GLU A 596 3.20 38.33 -122.65
C GLU A 596 1.89 38.25 -123.44
N GLU A 597 0.76 38.42 -122.74
CA GLU A 597 -0.42 39.15 -123.22
C GLU A 597 -1.14 39.81 -122.01
N GLN A 598 -1.81 40.96 -122.18
CA GLN A 598 -2.35 41.76 -121.05
C GLN A 598 -3.87 41.60 -120.86
N ILE A 599 -4.28 41.31 -119.62
CA ILE A 599 -5.64 41.59 -119.12
C ILE A 599 -5.53 42.27 -117.74
N HIS A 600 -6.46 43.17 -117.41
CA HIS A 600 -6.43 43.99 -116.19
C HIS A 600 -6.59 43.18 -114.89
N TYR A 601 -5.83 43.59 -113.86
CA TYR A 601 -6.09 43.24 -112.46
C TYR A 601 -6.78 44.42 -111.77
N PRO A 602 -7.83 44.21 -110.96
CA PRO A 602 -8.40 45.26 -110.13
C PRO A 602 -7.44 45.63 -108.99
N THR A 603 -7.22 46.93 -108.80
CA THR A 603 -6.36 47.46 -107.73
C THR A 603 -7.02 47.27 -106.37
N PHE A 604 -6.50 46.37 -105.54
CA PHE A 604 -6.87 46.27 -104.13
C PHE A 604 -5.95 47.14 -103.28
N ASP A 605 -6.54 48.06 -102.53
CA ASP A 605 -5.86 48.91 -101.56
C ASP A 605 -5.25 48.06 -100.43
N THR A 606 -3.98 48.28 -100.10
CA THR A 606 -3.27 47.54 -99.05
C THR A 606 -3.62 48.08 -97.67
N GLN A 607 -4.88 47.91 -97.25
CA GLN A 607 -5.26 48.15 -95.87
C GLN A 607 -4.56 47.14 -94.97
N ALA A 608 -3.90 47.64 -93.93
CA ALA A 608 -3.04 46.84 -93.08
C ALA A 608 -3.83 45.72 -92.40
N ILE A 609 -3.38 44.47 -92.59
CA ILE A 609 -3.87 43.33 -91.82
C ILE A 609 -3.53 43.61 -90.35
N LYS A 610 -4.55 43.99 -89.56
CA LYS A 610 -4.45 43.93 -88.10
C LYS A 610 -4.15 42.46 -87.74
N PRO A 611 -3.11 42.16 -86.95
CA PRO A 611 -2.97 40.81 -86.41
C PRO A 611 -4.20 40.51 -85.55
N THR A 612 -4.73 39.29 -85.64
CA THR A 612 -5.76 38.81 -84.70
C THR A 612 -5.20 38.94 -83.30
N GLU A 613 -5.74 39.85 -82.49
CA GLU A 613 -5.07 40.28 -81.27
C GLU A 613 -4.98 39.11 -80.28
N GLN A 614 -3.76 38.67 -79.99
CA GLN A 614 -3.53 37.48 -79.19
C GLN A 614 -3.99 37.73 -77.75
N LEU A 615 -5.05 37.04 -77.34
CA LEU A 615 -5.49 37.00 -75.95
C LEU A 615 -4.39 36.40 -75.07
N SER A 616 -4.21 36.97 -73.89
CA SER A 616 -3.52 36.36 -72.76
C SER A 616 -4.16 35.01 -72.44
N GLN A 617 -3.34 34.00 -72.11
CA GLN A 617 -3.89 32.71 -71.68
C GLN A 617 -4.70 32.87 -70.37
N PRO A 618 -5.81 32.11 -70.22
CA PRO A 618 -6.53 32.01 -68.95
C PRO A 618 -5.57 31.66 -67.79
N TYR A 619 -5.66 32.39 -66.69
CA TYR A 619 -4.93 32.05 -65.47
C TYR A 619 -5.42 30.69 -64.97
N GLN A 620 -4.53 29.71 -64.92
CA GLN A 620 -4.81 28.41 -64.32
C GLN A 620 -4.59 28.52 -62.80
N PRO A 621 -5.65 28.46 -61.97
CA PRO A 621 -5.53 28.60 -60.52
C PRO A 621 -4.80 27.39 -59.92
N GLN A 622 -3.51 27.58 -59.61
CA GLN A 622 -2.65 26.58 -58.98
C GLN A 622 -2.13 27.03 -57.61
N TRP A 623 -1.93 26.08 -56.71
CA TRP A 623 -1.29 26.32 -55.40
C TRP A 623 -0.13 25.37 -55.16
N SER A 624 0.76 25.73 -54.23
CA SER A 624 1.87 24.88 -53.77
C SER A 624 1.41 23.81 -52.78
N HIS A 625 0.45 24.16 -51.92
CA HIS A 625 -0.19 23.31 -50.93
C HIS A 625 -1.43 24.01 -50.37
N VAL A 626 -2.28 23.23 -49.69
CA VAL A 626 -3.43 23.74 -48.91
C VAL A 626 -3.35 23.24 -47.47
N THR A 627 -3.57 24.15 -46.51
CA THR A 627 -3.79 23.80 -45.10
C THR A 627 -5.16 24.28 -44.65
N VAL A 628 -5.62 23.81 -43.49
CA VAL A 628 -6.88 24.24 -42.91
C VAL A 628 -6.70 24.54 -41.42
N ASP A 629 -7.20 25.69 -40.99
CA ASP A 629 -7.43 25.95 -39.57
C ASP A 629 -8.86 25.53 -39.21
N PHE A 630 -9.08 24.94 -38.04
CA PHE A 630 -10.43 24.68 -37.56
C PHE A 630 -10.55 24.85 -36.05
N VAL A 631 -11.71 25.32 -35.62
CA VAL A 631 -12.03 25.59 -34.21
C VAL A 631 -13.39 24.98 -33.91
N PHE A 632 -13.39 23.95 -33.07
CA PHE A 632 -14.61 23.39 -32.50
C PHE A 632 -15.23 24.38 -31.49
N ALA A 633 -16.53 24.24 -31.27
CA ALA A 633 -17.22 24.93 -30.18
C ALA A 633 -16.61 24.55 -28.81
N ASN A 634 -16.99 25.29 -27.75
CA ASN A 634 -16.71 24.82 -26.39
C ASN A 634 -17.71 23.69 -26.08
N ILE A 635 -17.24 22.45 -26.07
CA ILE A 635 -18.06 21.25 -25.91
C ILE A 635 -18.20 20.97 -24.42
N GLU A 636 -19.43 21.00 -23.91
CA GLU A 636 -19.73 20.60 -22.54
C GLU A 636 -19.58 19.09 -22.37
N VAL A 637 -18.86 18.66 -21.32
CA VAL A 637 -18.70 17.25 -20.96
C VAL A 637 -20.00 16.77 -20.30
N LYS A 638 -20.91 16.25 -21.11
CA LYS A 638 -22.26 15.84 -20.70
C LYS A 638 -22.21 14.78 -19.60
N SER A 639 -22.96 15.02 -18.53
CA SER A 639 -22.96 14.14 -17.36
C SER A 639 -23.69 12.82 -17.62
N GLY A 640 -22.95 11.80 -18.04
CA GLY A 640 -23.45 10.46 -18.32
C GLY A 640 -22.59 9.65 -19.32
N GLU A 641 -21.73 10.33 -20.07
CA GLU A 641 -20.76 9.69 -20.97
C GLU A 641 -19.48 9.29 -20.20
N LEU A 642 -18.94 8.11 -20.48
CA LEU A 642 -17.74 7.55 -19.79
C LEU A 642 -16.45 8.20 -20.30
N LEU A 643 -16.31 9.50 -20.03
CA LEU A 643 -15.22 10.36 -20.54
C LEU A 643 -14.20 10.75 -19.46
N GLN A 644 -14.51 10.51 -18.18
CA GLN A 644 -13.58 10.81 -17.09
C GLN A 644 -13.67 9.80 -15.94
N TRP A 645 -12.53 9.62 -15.28
CA TRP A 645 -12.36 8.74 -14.13
C TRP A 645 -11.50 9.41 -13.06
N THR A 646 -11.81 9.16 -11.80
CA THR A 646 -10.93 9.51 -10.67
C THR A 646 -10.18 8.29 -10.19
N GLN A 647 -8.86 8.35 -10.19
CA GLN A 647 -8.02 7.42 -9.45
C GLN A 647 -8.08 7.81 -7.97
N GLY A 648 -8.79 7.01 -7.18
CA GLY A 648 -8.74 7.08 -5.72
C GLY A 648 -7.55 6.27 -5.18
N ALA A 649 -7.52 6.06 -3.86
CA ALA A 649 -6.46 5.28 -3.21
C ALA A 649 -6.29 3.86 -3.77
N LEU A 650 -7.39 3.22 -4.20
CA LEU A 650 -7.42 1.79 -4.53
C LEU A 650 -7.44 1.48 -6.04
N GLY A 651 -8.10 2.32 -6.84
CA GLY A 651 -8.37 2.08 -8.26
C GLY A 651 -9.17 3.23 -8.88
N HIS A 652 -9.89 2.97 -9.99
CA HIS A 652 -10.56 4.00 -10.78
C HIS A 652 -12.08 3.99 -10.58
N GLN A 653 -12.67 5.13 -10.24
CA GLN A 653 -14.11 5.34 -10.30
C GLN A 653 -14.50 5.95 -11.63
N ALA A 654 -15.48 5.33 -12.30
CA ALA A 654 -16.16 5.89 -13.46
C ALA A 654 -17.41 6.68 -13.00
N GLU A 655 -17.60 7.89 -13.51
CA GLU A 655 -18.80 8.69 -13.19
C GLU A 655 -19.98 8.26 -14.09
N GLN A 656 -20.86 7.38 -13.61
CA GLN A 656 -22.00 6.84 -14.38
C GLN A 656 -23.37 7.34 -13.88
N LYS A 657 -24.38 7.31 -14.77
CA LYS A 657 -25.73 7.86 -14.53
C LYS A 657 -26.55 7.03 -13.52
N VAL A 658 -27.05 7.66 -12.46
CA VAL A 658 -28.24 7.17 -11.72
C VAL A 658 -29.46 7.38 -12.63
N SER A 659 -30.19 6.30 -12.94
CA SER A 659 -31.26 6.32 -13.95
C SER A 659 -32.49 7.11 -13.51
N ALA A 660 -32.70 8.26 -14.15
CA ALA A 660 -33.88 9.11 -13.98
C ALA A 660 -35.15 8.55 -14.65
N ASP A 661 -35.56 7.34 -14.25
CA ASP A 661 -36.86 6.72 -14.58
C ASP A 661 -37.67 6.34 -13.31
N ALA A 662 -37.14 6.62 -12.12
CA ALA A 662 -37.83 6.47 -10.83
C ALA A 662 -38.74 7.68 -10.50
N ALA A 663 -39.57 8.11 -11.47
CA ALA A 663 -40.34 9.36 -11.41
C ALA A 663 -41.61 9.32 -10.52
N TYR A 664 -41.53 8.72 -9.33
CA TYR A 664 -42.65 8.69 -8.36
C TYR A 664 -42.23 8.62 -6.87
N TYR A 665 -41.25 9.43 -6.43
CA TYR A 665 -41.22 9.92 -5.05
C TYR A 665 -40.83 11.40 -4.97
N SER A 666 -41.46 12.11 -4.03
CA SER A 666 -41.40 13.58 -3.91
C SER A 666 -40.16 14.06 -3.18
N THR A 667 -39.45 15.02 -3.79
CA THR A 667 -38.64 16.07 -3.16
C THR A 667 -38.20 15.85 -1.70
N SER A 668 -37.15 15.05 -1.53
CA SER A 668 -36.24 15.15 -0.38
C SER A 668 -34.81 15.05 -0.90
N THR A 669 -33.95 16.00 -0.52
CA THR A 669 -32.51 15.99 -0.86
C THR A 669 -31.80 14.89 -0.07
N LEU A 670 -31.95 13.65 -0.51
CA LEU A 670 -31.11 12.54 -0.10
C LEU A 670 -29.72 12.75 -0.71
N GLN A 671 -28.81 13.23 0.14
CA GLN A 671 -27.37 13.07 -0.07
C GLN A 671 -27.07 11.57 -0.31
N VAL A 672 -26.01 11.27 -1.05
CA VAL A 672 -25.54 9.89 -1.23
C VAL A 672 -25.17 9.35 0.15
N ALA A 673 -26.03 8.49 0.69
CA ALA A 673 -25.82 7.83 1.98
C ALA A 673 -24.84 6.66 1.83
N ASP A 674 -23.59 7.00 1.51
CA ASP A 674 -22.49 6.36 2.23
C ASP A 674 -22.72 6.73 3.70
N SER A 675 -23.13 5.78 4.54
CA SER A 675 -23.79 6.08 5.82
C SER A 675 -22.84 6.54 6.93
N SER A 676 -21.69 7.07 6.53
CA SER A 676 -20.83 7.96 7.30
C SER A 676 -20.17 8.94 6.31
N PRO A 677 -20.53 10.23 6.33
CA PRO A 677 -19.82 11.27 5.56
C PRO A 677 -18.32 11.36 5.89
N ASP A 678 -17.91 10.86 7.07
CA ASP A 678 -16.53 10.79 7.53
C ASP A 678 -15.78 9.54 7.03
N ALA A 679 -16.43 8.59 6.35
CA ALA A 679 -15.76 7.37 5.87
C ALA A 679 -14.53 7.64 5.00
N GLY A 680 -14.50 8.77 4.28
CA GLY A 680 -13.37 9.21 3.45
C GLY A 680 -12.15 9.74 4.21
N SER A 681 -12.23 10.03 5.51
CA SER A 681 -11.10 10.45 6.36
C SER A 681 -10.57 9.34 7.28
N LEU A 682 -11.38 8.31 7.57
CA LEU A 682 -11.00 7.21 8.45
C LEU A 682 -9.99 6.24 7.84
N CYS A 683 -9.17 5.60 8.70
CA CYS A 683 -8.24 4.55 8.29
C CYS A 683 -8.97 3.24 7.94
N GLN A 684 -8.50 2.56 6.89
CA GLN A 684 -9.22 1.44 6.25
C GLN A 684 -8.26 0.30 5.87
N LEU A 685 -8.51 -0.90 6.38
CA LEU A 685 -7.75 -2.12 6.04
C LEU A 685 -8.57 -3.00 5.09
N TYR A 686 -8.03 -3.30 3.92
CA TYR A 686 -8.67 -4.09 2.87
C TYR A 686 -8.05 -5.48 2.76
N LEU A 687 -8.89 -6.52 2.69
CA LEU A 687 -8.50 -7.91 2.52
C LEU A 687 -8.99 -8.43 1.18
N GLY A 688 -8.08 -8.90 0.32
CA GLY A 688 -8.37 -9.49 -0.98
C GLY A 688 -8.28 -11.00 -0.93
N PHE A 689 -9.40 -11.68 -1.19
CA PHE A 689 -9.49 -13.13 -1.26
C PHE A 689 -9.62 -13.60 -2.71
N SER A 690 -8.72 -14.48 -3.15
CA SER A 690 -8.83 -15.18 -4.43
C SER A 690 -9.39 -16.60 -4.23
N GLN A 691 -10.00 -17.17 -5.28
CA GLN A 691 -10.55 -18.55 -5.28
C GLN A 691 -11.63 -18.86 -4.23
N LEU A 692 -12.11 -17.85 -3.49
CA LEU A 692 -13.24 -17.95 -2.57
C LEU A 692 -14.57 -17.89 -3.35
N LEU A 693 -15.60 -18.61 -2.89
CA LEU A 693 -16.96 -18.57 -3.45
C LEU A 693 -17.92 -17.78 -2.53
N PRO A 694 -18.96 -17.13 -3.08
CA PRO A 694 -20.08 -16.62 -2.28
C PRO A 694 -20.71 -17.74 -1.43
N LEU A 695 -21.20 -17.39 -0.24
CA LEU A 695 -21.69 -18.28 0.82
C LEU A 695 -20.66 -19.17 1.55
N ALA A 696 -19.38 -19.17 1.16
CA ALA A 696 -18.34 -19.86 1.91
C ALA A 696 -18.07 -19.19 3.28
N LYS A 697 -17.75 -20.00 4.32
CA LYS A 697 -17.33 -19.50 5.64
C LYS A 697 -15.83 -19.18 5.64
N ILE A 698 -15.48 -17.91 5.82
CA ILE A 698 -14.10 -17.44 5.99
C ILE A 698 -13.71 -17.60 7.46
N SER A 699 -12.59 -18.25 7.75
CA SER A 699 -12.03 -18.38 9.10
C SER A 699 -10.59 -17.86 9.12
N LEU A 700 -10.34 -16.81 9.90
CA LEU A 700 -9.04 -16.15 10.04
C LEU A 700 -8.53 -16.25 11.48
N TYR A 701 -7.23 -16.45 11.65
CA TYR A 701 -6.55 -16.13 12.90
C TYR A 701 -5.74 -14.84 12.72
N TRP A 702 -5.97 -13.88 13.61
CA TRP A 702 -5.21 -12.64 13.70
C TRP A 702 -4.19 -12.77 14.82
N GLN A 703 -2.91 -12.64 14.48
CA GLN A 703 -1.82 -12.51 15.44
C GLN A 703 -1.38 -11.05 15.46
N LEU A 704 -1.79 -10.32 16.49
CA LEU A 704 -1.58 -8.89 16.64
C LEU A 704 -1.44 -8.47 18.11
N ARG A 705 -0.92 -7.26 18.29
CA ARG A 705 -0.79 -6.56 19.57
C ARG A 705 -1.24 -5.12 19.35
N THR A 706 -2.04 -4.56 20.25
CA THR A 706 -2.65 -3.24 20.01
C THR A 706 -2.74 -2.45 21.30
N PRO A 707 -2.15 -1.25 21.39
CA PRO A 707 -2.10 -0.46 22.62
C PRO A 707 -3.43 0.25 22.94
N LEU A 708 -4.27 0.53 21.94
CA LEU A 708 -5.60 1.14 22.11
C LEU A 708 -6.71 0.27 21.50
N SER A 709 -7.84 0.16 22.20
CA SER A 709 -9.02 -0.50 21.63
C SER A 709 -9.67 0.43 20.60
N HIS A 710 -9.94 -0.08 19.40
CA HIS A 710 -10.64 0.67 18.36
C HIS A 710 -12.10 0.18 18.27
N GLN A 711 -12.95 0.98 17.63
CA GLN A 711 -14.20 0.47 17.08
C GLN A 711 -13.98 0.19 15.59
N LEU A 712 -14.49 -0.95 15.13
CA LEU A 712 -14.38 -1.41 13.74
C LEU A 712 -15.76 -1.60 13.14
N LEU A 713 -15.87 -1.32 11.84
CA LEU A 713 -17.01 -1.71 11.01
C LEU A 713 -16.49 -2.57 9.85
N TRP A 714 -16.94 -3.82 9.79
CA TRP A 714 -16.61 -4.75 8.71
C TRP A 714 -17.59 -4.59 7.56
N GLN A 715 -17.06 -4.48 6.35
CA GLN A 715 -17.85 -4.31 5.13
C GLN A 715 -17.32 -5.19 4.00
N TYR A 716 -18.20 -5.56 3.06
CA TYR A 716 -17.87 -6.33 1.86
C TYR A 716 -18.27 -5.58 0.59
N LEU A 717 -17.58 -5.88 -0.51
CA LEU A 717 -17.80 -5.25 -1.80
C LEU A 717 -18.91 -5.96 -2.59
N VAL A 718 -19.89 -5.17 -3.03
CA VAL A 718 -21.05 -5.58 -3.85
C VAL A 718 -20.88 -5.05 -5.27
N ALA A 719 -21.63 -5.63 -6.22
CA ALA A 719 -21.74 -5.13 -7.58
C ALA A 719 -22.03 -3.61 -7.62
N ASN A 720 -21.58 -2.95 -8.69
CA ASN A 720 -21.60 -1.48 -8.84
C ASN A 720 -20.72 -0.72 -7.83
N ASN A 721 -19.64 -1.33 -7.34
CA ASN A 721 -18.64 -0.74 -6.44
C ASN A 721 -19.19 -0.25 -5.08
N GLN A 722 -20.29 -0.82 -4.59
CA GLN A 722 -20.90 -0.43 -3.31
C GLN A 722 -20.37 -1.27 -2.14
N TRP A 723 -20.27 -0.67 -0.95
CA TRP A 723 -19.91 -1.37 0.28
C TRP A 723 -21.14 -1.58 1.16
N ARG A 724 -21.26 -2.77 1.77
CA ARG A 724 -22.32 -3.09 2.75
C ARG A 724 -21.73 -3.67 4.03
N SER A 725 -22.38 -3.44 5.17
CA SER A 725 -21.99 -4.02 6.46
C SER A 725 -22.05 -5.55 6.43
N LEU A 726 -20.99 -6.16 6.95
CA LEU A 726 -20.82 -7.60 7.15
C LEU A 726 -21.09 -8.00 8.61
N ASP A 727 -21.09 -7.02 9.53
CA ASP A 727 -21.00 -7.19 10.99
C ASP A 727 -22.02 -8.17 11.58
N ALA A 728 -23.23 -8.24 11.00
CA ALA A 728 -24.29 -9.17 11.41
C ALA A 728 -23.95 -10.66 11.20
N THR A 729 -22.85 -10.97 10.50
CA THR A 729 -22.35 -12.34 10.23
C THR A 729 -20.98 -12.60 10.85
N VAL A 730 -20.42 -11.65 11.59
CA VAL A 730 -19.03 -11.68 12.09
C VAL A 730 -18.96 -12.28 13.50
N GLU A 731 -18.24 -13.40 13.63
CA GLU A 731 -17.84 -14.02 14.89
C GLU A 731 -16.43 -13.52 15.27
N ASP A 732 -16.34 -12.39 15.98
CA ASP A 732 -15.06 -11.76 16.33
C ASP A 732 -14.60 -12.05 17.77
N ASN A 733 -13.58 -12.90 17.93
CA ASN A 733 -12.91 -13.11 19.23
C ASN A 733 -11.69 -12.19 19.44
N THR A 734 -11.30 -11.39 18.45
CA THR A 734 -10.19 -10.41 18.51
C THR A 734 -10.59 -9.13 19.27
N LEU A 735 -11.89 -8.94 19.53
CA LEU A 735 -12.48 -7.76 20.18
C LEU A 735 -12.12 -6.47 19.44
N SER A 736 -12.59 -6.32 18.20
CA SER A 736 -12.27 -5.20 17.31
C SER A 736 -10.76 -5.04 17.07
N LEU A 737 -10.07 -6.16 16.81
CA LEU A 737 -8.62 -6.25 16.64
C LEU A 737 -7.82 -5.67 17.84
N SER A 738 -8.35 -5.72 19.07
CA SER A 738 -7.62 -5.31 20.27
C SER A 738 -6.73 -6.40 20.86
N ARG A 739 -6.91 -7.67 20.46
CA ARG A 739 -6.07 -8.81 20.86
C ARG A 739 -5.96 -9.85 19.74
N SER A 740 -4.94 -10.70 19.80
CA SER A 740 -4.86 -11.89 18.95
C SER A 740 -6.07 -12.81 19.17
N GLY A 741 -6.56 -13.46 18.11
CA GLY A 741 -7.75 -14.33 18.20
C GLY A 741 -8.29 -14.81 16.85
N LEU A 742 -9.28 -15.70 16.92
CA LEU A 742 -10.05 -16.16 15.76
C LEU A 742 -11.14 -15.14 15.39
N TRP A 743 -11.30 -14.91 14.09
CA TRP A 743 -12.33 -14.10 13.47
C TRP A 743 -12.95 -14.91 12.34
N SER A 744 -14.28 -14.97 12.26
CA SER A 744 -14.94 -15.70 11.17
C SER A 744 -16.17 -14.96 10.64
N CYS A 745 -16.54 -15.22 9.38
CA CYS A 745 -17.79 -14.74 8.79
C CYS A 745 -18.25 -15.65 7.65
N VAL A 746 -19.47 -15.45 7.15
CA VAL A 746 -19.96 -16.08 5.92
C VAL A 746 -20.00 -15.02 4.82
N LEU A 747 -19.36 -15.29 3.68
CA LEU A 747 -19.36 -14.33 2.56
C LEU A 747 -20.77 -14.21 1.96
N PRO A 748 -21.37 -13.00 1.87
CA PRO A 748 -22.73 -12.86 1.33
C PRO A 748 -22.85 -13.25 -0.15
N ALA A 749 -24.03 -13.74 -0.55
CA ALA A 749 -24.30 -14.25 -1.90
C ALA A 749 -24.16 -13.19 -3.01
N ASP A 750 -24.27 -11.90 -2.68
CA ASP A 750 -24.15 -10.76 -3.59
C ASP A 750 -22.77 -10.07 -3.56
N ALA A 751 -21.79 -10.67 -2.87
CA ALA A 751 -20.39 -10.22 -2.91
C ALA A 751 -19.82 -10.33 -4.33
N ALA A 752 -19.18 -9.27 -4.82
CA ALA A 752 -18.70 -9.20 -6.19
C ALA A 752 -17.22 -9.58 -6.33
N THR A 753 -16.88 -10.22 -7.47
CA THR A 753 -15.50 -10.41 -7.96
C THR A 753 -15.09 -9.40 -9.04
N GLN A 754 -16.05 -8.63 -9.56
CA GLN A 754 -15.83 -7.57 -10.55
C GLN A 754 -15.95 -6.20 -9.88
N SER A 755 -14.97 -5.34 -10.13
CA SER A 755 -14.82 -4.02 -9.53
C SER A 755 -14.04 -3.12 -10.48
N THR A 756 -14.24 -1.81 -10.40
CA THR A 756 -13.31 -0.81 -10.98
C THR A 756 -12.46 -0.15 -9.90
N LEU A 757 -12.90 -0.22 -8.63
CA LEU A 757 -12.21 0.31 -7.46
C LEU A 757 -11.00 -0.52 -7.02
N LEU A 758 -11.01 -1.83 -7.26
CA LEU A 758 -10.05 -2.79 -6.72
C LEU A 758 -9.72 -3.88 -7.76
N PRO A 759 -8.58 -4.59 -7.65
CA PRO A 759 -8.22 -5.68 -8.55
C PRO A 759 -9.34 -6.72 -8.73
N THR A 760 -9.62 -7.04 -9.99
CA THR A 760 -10.69 -7.97 -10.39
C THR A 760 -10.31 -9.44 -10.20
N GLY A 761 -11.32 -10.31 -10.09
CA GLY A 761 -11.14 -11.74 -9.85
C GLY A 761 -10.89 -12.09 -8.38
N LYS A 762 -11.16 -11.16 -7.46
CA LYS A 762 -11.01 -11.32 -6.01
C LYS A 762 -12.24 -10.77 -5.29
N HIS A 763 -12.65 -11.43 -4.20
CA HIS A 763 -13.62 -10.88 -3.27
C HIS A 763 -12.92 -9.96 -2.27
N TRP A 764 -13.53 -8.82 -1.97
CA TRP A 764 -12.91 -7.78 -1.14
C TRP A 764 -13.74 -7.50 0.12
N LEU A 765 -13.08 -7.60 1.27
CA LEU A 765 -13.57 -7.11 2.55
C LEU A 765 -12.79 -5.85 2.95
N ARG A 766 -13.39 -5.00 3.80
CA ARG A 766 -12.69 -3.92 4.49
C ARG A 766 -13.10 -3.81 5.95
N ALA A 767 -12.14 -3.52 6.82
CA ALA A 767 -12.38 -3.01 8.16
C ALA A 767 -12.14 -1.51 8.17
N VAL A 768 -13.15 -0.74 8.58
CA VAL A 768 -13.05 0.72 8.76
C VAL A 768 -12.80 1.00 10.24
N PHE A 769 -11.70 1.68 10.55
CA PHE A 769 -11.35 2.09 11.91
C PHE A 769 -12.03 3.42 12.23
N THR A 770 -13.06 3.40 13.06
CA THR A 770 -13.73 4.61 13.52
C THR A 770 -12.97 5.21 14.70
N ALA A 771 -12.56 6.47 14.58
CA ALA A 771 -11.69 7.14 15.55
C ALA A 771 -12.29 7.26 16.96
N ASN A 772 -11.44 7.16 17.97
CA ASN A 772 -11.79 7.46 19.36
C ASN A 772 -11.67 8.98 19.61
N ALA A 773 -12.38 9.48 20.62
CA ALA A 773 -12.35 10.90 20.98
C ALA A 773 -10.96 11.41 21.44
N ASP A 774 -10.05 10.50 21.82
CA ASP A 774 -8.69 10.83 22.26
C ASP A 774 -7.66 10.99 21.13
N ASP A 775 -7.98 10.59 19.88
CA ASP A 775 -7.04 10.63 18.75
C ASP A 775 -6.64 12.06 18.32
N LYS A 776 -7.35 13.09 18.79
CA LYS A 776 -7.15 14.50 18.39
C LYS A 776 -6.19 15.31 19.27
N LYS A 777 -5.29 14.65 20.00
CA LYS A 777 -4.24 15.32 20.81
C LYS A 777 -2.93 15.36 20.03
N GLU A 778 -2.53 16.56 19.60
CA GLU A 778 -1.23 16.79 18.95
C GLU A 778 -0.07 16.29 19.82
N GLY A 779 0.85 15.54 19.23
CA GLY A 779 2.07 15.05 19.89
C GLY A 779 2.08 13.56 20.28
N ASN A 780 1.00 12.80 20.06
CA ASN A 780 1.06 11.33 20.23
C ASN A 780 1.97 10.68 19.16
N PRO A 781 2.86 9.75 19.54
CA PRO A 781 3.78 9.08 18.61
C PRO A 781 3.06 8.04 17.73
N PRO A 782 3.67 7.63 16.60
CA PRO A 782 3.19 6.51 15.79
C PRO A 782 3.07 5.23 16.64
N GLY A 783 1.85 4.70 16.75
CA GLY A 783 1.55 3.53 17.57
C GLY A 783 0.20 3.56 18.29
N ASN A 784 -0.85 4.17 17.72
CA ASN A 784 -2.23 3.98 18.22
C ASN A 784 -2.82 2.66 17.67
N TYR A 785 -2.76 2.48 16.35
CA TYR A 785 -3.31 1.35 15.59
C TYR A 785 -2.61 -0.01 15.88
N PRO A 786 -3.17 -1.16 15.45
CA PRO A 786 -2.55 -2.47 15.67
C PRO A 786 -1.14 -2.65 15.10
N LEU A 787 -0.29 -3.33 15.86
CA LEU A 787 0.93 -4.01 15.39
C LEU A 787 0.55 -5.43 14.97
N LEU A 788 0.64 -5.71 13.66
CA LEU A 788 0.25 -6.97 13.06
C LEU A 788 1.48 -7.88 12.89
N TYR A 789 1.41 -9.12 13.37
CA TYR A 789 2.46 -10.13 13.17
C TYR A 789 2.08 -11.12 12.07
N SER A 790 0.84 -11.60 12.05
CA SER A 790 0.31 -12.44 10.96
C SER A 790 -1.22 -12.36 10.86
N VAL A 791 -1.72 -12.64 9.66
CA VAL A 791 -3.11 -13.04 9.40
C VAL A 791 -3.05 -14.36 8.67
N THR A 792 -3.74 -15.38 9.18
CA THR A 792 -3.69 -16.72 8.61
C THR A 792 -5.10 -17.20 8.29
N ALA A 793 -5.35 -17.58 7.04
CA ALA A 793 -6.64 -18.08 6.57
C ALA A 793 -6.82 -19.58 6.82
N ASN A 794 -8.06 -20.07 6.74
CA ASN A 794 -8.46 -21.44 7.07
C ASN A 794 -7.88 -21.90 8.42
N ALA A 795 -7.90 -21.01 9.41
CA ALA A 795 -7.25 -21.22 10.70
C ALA A 795 -8.24 -21.69 11.76
N GLY A 796 -7.87 -22.74 12.49
CA GLY A 796 -8.57 -23.23 13.67
C GLY A 796 -7.64 -23.33 14.88
N LYS A 797 -8.21 -23.35 16.09
CA LYS A 797 -7.46 -23.58 17.33
C LYS A 797 -7.57 -25.06 17.72
N ALA A 798 -6.44 -25.65 18.06
CA ALA A 798 -6.34 -27.02 18.57
C ALA A 798 -5.61 -27.03 19.92
N THR A 799 -5.97 -27.96 20.79
CA THR A 799 -5.53 -28.00 22.20
C THR A 799 -5.12 -29.42 22.59
N LEU A 800 -4.05 -29.55 23.38
CA LEU A 800 -3.45 -30.84 23.76
C LEU A 800 -4.44 -31.69 24.58
N ILE A 801 -4.77 -32.90 24.12
CA ILE A 801 -5.77 -33.75 24.81
C ILE A 801 -5.22 -34.53 26.00
N ASN A 802 -3.93 -34.84 25.99
CA ASN A 802 -3.29 -35.78 26.93
C ASN A 802 -2.33 -35.08 27.92
N ALA A 803 -2.62 -33.83 28.26
CA ALA A 803 -1.76 -33.01 29.12
C ALA A 803 -1.41 -33.65 30.48
N ALA A 804 -2.24 -34.55 31.01
CA ALA A 804 -2.00 -35.28 32.25
C ALA A 804 -1.05 -36.50 32.14
N THR A 805 -0.60 -36.87 30.93
CA THR A 805 0.40 -37.93 30.68
C THR A 805 1.70 -37.41 30.09
N VAL A 806 1.73 -36.14 29.67
CA VAL A 806 2.89 -35.48 29.06
C VAL A 806 3.81 -34.93 30.17
N ASP A 807 5.12 -34.99 29.94
CA ASP A 807 6.14 -34.47 30.84
C ASP A 807 5.94 -32.97 31.16
N ASP A 808 6.10 -32.58 32.43
CA ASP A 808 6.05 -31.17 32.85
C ASP A 808 7.10 -30.31 32.13
N ALA A 809 8.20 -30.92 31.66
CA ALA A 809 9.20 -30.26 30.82
C ALA A 809 8.61 -29.64 29.54
N HIS A 810 7.56 -30.24 28.94
CA HIS A 810 6.87 -29.68 27.76
C HIS A 810 6.20 -28.35 28.09
N PHE A 811 5.50 -28.25 29.23
CA PHE A 811 4.78 -27.02 29.59
C PHE A 811 5.69 -25.89 30.09
N ALA A 812 6.98 -26.16 30.29
CA ALA A 812 7.98 -25.13 30.63
C ALA A 812 8.42 -24.29 29.42
N THR A 813 8.29 -24.80 28.19
CA THR A 813 8.66 -24.09 26.95
C THR A 813 7.61 -24.30 25.86
N PRO A 814 7.06 -23.25 25.22
CA PRO A 814 6.03 -23.41 24.20
C PRO A 814 6.53 -24.25 23.02
N LEU A 815 5.69 -25.16 22.52
CA LEU A 815 5.98 -25.97 21.34
C LEU A 815 6.33 -25.04 20.17
N LEU A 816 7.47 -25.27 19.52
CA LEU A 816 7.98 -24.37 18.49
C LEU A 816 7.03 -24.27 17.29
N ALA A 817 7.10 -23.15 16.55
CA ALA A 817 6.38 -22.99 15.29
C ALA A 817 6.80 -24.08 14.28
N ASP A 818 5.87 -24.46 13.41
CA ASP A 818 6.01 -25.54 12.43
C ASP A 818 6.50 -26.88 13.05
N SER A 819 5.94 -27.24 14.22
CA SER A 819 6.06 -28.59 14.80
C SER A 819 4.93 -29.49 14.27
N VAL A 820 3.67 -29.07 14.46
CA VAL A 820 2.47 -29.80 13.99
C VAL A 820 2.33 -29.70 12.47
N LYS A 821 2.36 -30.84 11.78
CA LYS A 821 2.36 -30.93 10.29
C LYS A 821 1.37 -31.94 9.70
N THR A 822 0.95 -32.92 10.48
CA THR A 822 0.18 -34.07 10.05
C THR A 822 -1.01 -34.30 10.99
N PRO A 823 -2.15 -34.80 10.47
CA PRO A 823 -3.21 -35.33 11.32
C PRO A 823 -2.78 -36.70 11.86
N VAL A 824 -3.45 -37.19 12.90
CA VAL A 824 -3.23 -38.56 13.43
C VAL A 824 -4.04 -39.60 12.64
N GLU A 825 -5.17 -39.19 12.05
CA GLU A 825 -5.96 -39.96 11.10
C GLU A 825 -5.88 -39.26 9.72
N ASP A 826 -5.64 -40.01 8.64
CA ASP A 826 -5.45 -39.43 7.30
C ASP A 826 -6.67 -38.60 6.86
N LEU A 827 -6.45 -37.32 6.55
CA LEU A 827 -7.45 -36.40 6.00
C LEU A 827 -7.21 -36.24 4.49
N PRO A 828 -7.84 -37.06 3.62
CA PRO A 828 -7.55 -37.04 2.18
C PRO A 828 -7.89 -35.71 1.50
N ASP A 829 -8.81 -34.94 2.08
CA ASP A 829 -9.23 -33.64 1.56
C ASP A 829 -8.22 -32.50 1.82
N ILE A 830 -7.19 -32.73 2.65
CA ILE A 830 -6.29 -31.69 3.20
C ILE A 830 -4.84 -31.94 2.74
N ALA A 831 -4.39 -31.20 1.74
CA ALA A 831 -3.02 -31.33 1.21
C ALA A 831 -1.92 -30.77 2.13
N LYS A 832 -2.23 -29.83 3.05
CA LYS A 832 -1.23 -29.22 3.92
C LYS A 832 -1.81 -28.67 5.22
N ILE A 833 -1.14 -28.93 6.34
CA ILE A 833 -1.34 -28.28 7.65
C ILE A 833 -0.09 -27.47 7.99
N THR A 834 -0.27 -26.30 8.62
CA THR A 834 0.83 -25.43 9.08
C THR A 834 0.56 -24.82 10.44
N GLN A 835 1.61 -24.64 11.25
CA GLN A 835 1.55 -24.14 12.62
C GLN A 835 2.45 -22.91 12.75
N ARG A 836 2.10 -21.81 12.07
CA ARG A 836 2.95 -20.61 11.88
C ARG A 836 3.34 -19.86 13.18
N ALA A 837 2.83 -20.26 14.35
CA ALA A 837 3.15 -19.67 15.65
C ALA A 837 3.41 -20.76 16.72
N PRO A 838 4.24 -20.49 17.74
CA PRO A 838 4.42 -21.41 18.87
C PRO A 838 3.12 -21.67 19.64
N SER A 839 3.09 -22.74 20.43
CA SER A 839 1.95 -22.99 21.32
C SER A 839 1.87 -21.97 22.46
N PHE A 840 0.69 -21.86 23.07
CA PHE A 840 0.39 -20.86 24.11
C PHE A 840 -0.57 -21.40 25.18
N ALA A 841 -0.67 -20.67 26.29
CA ALA A 841 -1.52 -20.96 27.45
C ALA A 841 -1.22 -22.25 28.25
N GLY A 842 -0.24 -23.05 27.85
CA GLY A 842 0.25 -24.20 28.61
C GLY A 842 0.78 -23.83 29.99
N LYS A 843 0.61 -24.73 30.97
CA LYS A 843 1.20 -24.63 32.32
C LYS A 843 1.49 -26.02 32.87
N THR A 844 2.61 -26.16 33.59
CA THR A 844 2.97 -27.38 34.33
C THR A 844 1.89 -27.76 35.35
N ALA A 845 1.95 -28.99 35.84
CA ALA A 845 1.33 -29.37 37.10
C ALA A 845 1.76 -28.43 38.23
N GLU A 846 0.88 -28.24 39.21
CA GLU A 846 1.20 -27.45 40.38
C GLU A 846 2.06 -28.25 41.37
N ASN A 847 3.27 -27.78 41.64
CA ASN A 847 4.18 -28.44 42.57
C ASN A 847 3.74 -28.29 44.05
N ASP A 848 4.34 -29.06 44.96
CA ASP A 848 3.94 -29.11 46.37
C ASP A 848 3.88 -27.71 47.02
N ASP A 849 4.83 -26.80 46.74
CA ASP A 849 4.88 -25.48 47.39
C ASP A 849 4.02 -24.42 46.70
N GLN A 850 3.91 -24.44 45.36
CA GLN A 850 2.89 -23.65 44.64
C GLN A 850 1.48 -23.99 45.18
N PHE A 851 1.20 -25.28 45.38
CA PHE A 851 -0.02 -25.76 46.02
C PHE A 851 -0.17 -25.22 47.44
N ASN A 852 0.88 -25.29 48.27
CA ASN A 852 0.84 -24.80 49.65
C ASN A 852 0.54 -23.29 49.72
N ASP A 853 1.15 -22.49 48.86
CA ASP A 853 0.94 -21.04 48.77
C ASP A 853 -0.43 -20.69 48.20
N ARG A 854 -0.86 -21.35 47.11
CA ARG A 854 -2.21 -21.16 46.54
C ARG A 854 -3.28 -21.50 47.58
N VAL A 855 -3.12 -22.57 48.34
CA VAL A 855 -4.05 -22.93 49.43
C VAL A 855 -4.02 -21.90 50.56
N ALA A 856 -2.84 -21.46 51.01
CA ALA A 856 -2.71 -20.44 52.04
C ALA A 856 -3.40 -19.11 51.65
N GLN A 857 -3.19 -18.65 50.41
CA GLN A 857 -3.91 -17.49 49.89
C GLN A 857 -5.42 -17.77 49.76
N ARG A 858 -5.81 -18.92 49.21
CA ARG A 858 -7.23 -19.28 49.00
C ARG A 858 -8.03 -19.29 50.30
N LEU A 859 -7.47 -19.79 51.40
CA LEU A 859 -8.09 -19.79 52.72
C LEU A 859 -8.23 -18.38 53.30
N ARG A 860 -7.28 -17.50 52.99
CA ARG A 860 -7.25 -16.09 53.38
C ARG A 860 -8.27 -15.24 52.60
N HIS A 861 -8.20 -15.20 51.27
CA HIS A 861 -9.07 -14.34 50.44
C HIS A 861 -10.41 -14.97 50.04
N ARG A 862 -10.61 -16.29 50.24
CA ARG A 862 -11.88 -17.02 50.07
C ARG A 862 -12.62 -16.78 48.75
N ASN A 863 -11.88 -16.52 47.68
CA ASN A 863 -12.41 -16.11 46.37
C ASN A 863 -13.30 -14.84 46.39
N ARG A 864 -12.98 -13.86 47.23
CA ARG A 864 -13.65 -12.57 47.31
C ARG A 864 -12.67 -11.41 47.31
N ALA A 865 -12.97 -10.38 46.52
CA ALA A 865 -12.19 -9.15 46.42
C ALA A 865 -12.66 -8.15 47.49
N LEU A 866 -12.22 -8.35 48.75
CA LEU A 866 -12.65 -7.54 49.90
C LEU A 866 -11.61 -6.52 50.34
N SER A 867 -10.37 -6.94 50.62
CA SER A 867 -9.26 -6.04 50.93
C SER A 867 -8.35 -5.81 49.72
N TRP A 868 -7.51 -4.78 49.80
CA TRP A 868 -6.47 -4.53 48.79
C TRP A 868 -5.61 -5.76 48.51
N LYS A 869 -5.11 -6.43 49.57
CA LYS A 869 -4.28 -7.64 49.44
C LYS A 869 -5.08 -8.88 48.97
N ASP A 870 -6.40 -8.79 48.86
CA ASP A 870 -7.20 -9.83 48.20
C ASP A 870 -7.35 -9.52 46.71
N ILE A 871 -7.63 -8.27 46.36
CA ILE A 871 -7.65 -7.79 44.96
C ILE A 871 -6.32 -8.08 44.27
N SER A 872 -5.19 -7.75 44.91
CA SER A 872 -3.88 -7.95 44.31
C SER A 872 -3.56 -9.43 44.08
N THR A 873 -3.75 -10.27 45.11
CA THR A 873 -3.52 -11.71 45.00
C THR A 873 -4.45 -12.36 43.97
N LEU A 874 -5.74 -11.98 43.93
CA LEU A 874 -6.70 -12.51 42.95
C LEU A 874 -6.38 -12.11 41.51
N LEU A 875 -5.83 -10.91 41.29
CA LEU A 875 -5.52 -10.41 39.95
C LEU A 875 -4.21 -11.02 39.43
N THR A 876 -3.11 -10.94 40.18
CA THR A 876 -1.82 -11.51 39.76
C THR A 876 -1.89 -13.04 39.61
N ALA A 877 -2.72 -13.73 40.39
CA ALA A 877 -2.94 -15.17 40.21
C ALA A 877 -3.74 -15.54 38.94
N LYS A 878 -4.59 -14.64 38.41
CA LYS A 878 -5.27 -14.86 37.11
C LYS A 878 -4.40 -14.39 35.93
N TYR A 879 -3.69 -13.28 36.09
CA TYR A 879 -2.95 -12.58 35.04
C TYR A 879 -1.45 -12.49 35.39
N PRO A 880 -0.65 -13.53 35.10
CA PRO A 880 0.80 -13.53 35.37
C PRO A 880 1.57 -12.45 34.60
N GLU A 881 0.98 -11.86 33.55
CA GLU A 881 1.58 -10.73 32.83
C GLU A 881 1.78 -9.46 33.68
N ILE A 882 1.15 -9.38 34.85
CA ILE A 882 1.20 -8.20 35.73
C ILE A 882 2.47 -8.25 36.58
N GLN A 883 3.44 -7.38 36.26
CA GLN A 883 4.67 -7.22 37.01
C GLN A 883 4.47 -6.43 38.31
N ALA A 884 3.61 -5.40 38.29
CA ALA A 884 3.39 -4.53 39.44
C ALA A 884 1.98 -3.93 39.51
N LEU A 885 1.53 -3.65 40.73
CA LEU A 885 0.13 -3.34 41.03
C LEU A 885 0.00 -2.38 42.23
N LYS A 886 -0.87 -1.36 42.15
CA LYS A 886 -1.09 -0.41 43.25
C LYS A 886 -2.48 0.23 43.25
N MET A 887 -3.07 0.43 44.43
CA MET A 887 -4.26 1.29 44.57
C MET A 887 -3.88 2.77 44.44
N GLY A 888 -4.51 3.45 43.50
CA GLY A 888 -4.54 4.90 43.37
C GLY A 888 -5.83 5.50 43.94
N GLY A 889 -5.81 6.83 44.11
CA GLY A 889 -6.97 7.62 44.52
C GLY A 889 -7.10 7.79 46.04
N THR A 890 -7.19 9.05 46.47
CA THR A 890 -7.48 9.45 47.86
C THR A 890 -8.97 9.44 48.17
N ASP A 891 -9.84 9.57 47.15
CA ASP A 891 -11.29 9.58 47.33
C ASP A 891 -11.85 8.20 47.74
N ARG A 892 -13.02 8.20 48.38
CA ARG A 892 -13.75 7.03 48.87
C ARG A 892 -14.74 6.48 47.84
N SER A 893 -15.14 7.28 46.85
CA SER A 893 -16.23 7.00 45.89
C SER A 893 -15.85 5.97 44.80
N GLU A 894 -14.83 6.27 44.01
CA GLU A 894 -14.24 5.40 42.97
C GLU A 894 -12.85 4.94 43.41
N LYS A 895 -12.53 3.67 43.18
CA LYS A 895 -11.20 3.11 43.42
C LYS A 895 -10.44 2.89 42.12
N ILE A 896 -9.25 3.48 42.05
CA ILE A 896 -8.36 3.37 40.90
C ILE A 896 -7.34 2.27 41.20
N LEU A 897 -7.19 1.33 40.28
CA LEU A 897 -6.21 0.25 40.35
C LEU A 897 -5.20 0.44 39.22
N VAL A 898 -3.98 0.80 39.59
CA VAL A 898 -2.85 0.96 38.68
C VAL A 898 -2.23 -0.42 38.44
N VAL A 899 -2.10 -0.80 37.16
CA VAL A 899 -1.56 -2.08 36.69
C VAL A 899 -0.42 -1.82 35.71
N MET A 900 0.69 -2.51 35.89
CA MET A 900 1.86 -2.43 35.03
C MET A 900 2.27 -3.85 34.59
N PRO A 901 2.39 -4.12 33.28
CA PRO A 901 2.76 -5.43 32.78
C PRO A 901 4.29 -5.59 32.72
N TYR A 902 4.76 -6.83 32.62
CA TYR A 902 6.11 -7.11 32.11
C TYR A 902 6.24 -6.59 30.66
N VAL A 903 7.42 -6.12 30.26
CA VAL A 903 7.67 -5.59 28.90
C VAL A 903 7.34 -6.61 27.80
N SER A 904 7.56 -7.91 28.04
CA SER A 904 7.16 -9.01 27.14
C SER A 904 5.65 -9.13 26.89
N HIS A 905 4.82 -8.55 27.75
CA HIS A 905 3.36 -8.56 27.68
C HIS A 905 2.74 -7.15 27.64
N SER A 906 3.58 -6.12 27.43
CA SER A 906 3.17 -4.76 27.15
C SER A 906 2.54 -4.68 25.76
N ASP A 907 1.46 -3.92 25.61
CA ASP A 907 0.78 -3.71 24.33
C ASP A 907 1.40 -2.56 23.49
N ASN A 908 2.40 -1.83 24.03
CA ASN A 908 3.11 -0.73 23.35
C ASN A 908 4.60 -1.04 23.05
N ASN A 909 5.28 -0.10 22.39
CA ASN A 909 6.68 -0.24 21.98
C ASN A 909 7.72 0.44 22.90
N ASP A 910 7.32 1.05 24.02
CA ASP A 910 8.24 1.71 24.95
C ASP A 910 8.57 0.76 26.13
N PRO A 911 9.78 0.15 26.19
CA PRO A 911 10.16 -0.75 27.28
C PRO A 911 10.39 0.00 28.62
N LEU A 912 10.60 1.32 28.59
CA LEU A 912 10.67 2.15 29.80
C LEU A 912 9.25 2.45 30.33
N ARG A 913 8.23 2.42 29.46
CA ARG A 913 6.83 2.76 29.77
C ARG A 913 5.82 1.68 29.36
N PRO A 914 5.94 0.43 29.84
CA PRO A 914 5.08 -0.68 29.40
C PRO A 914 3.61 -0.48 29.81
N THR A 915 2.67 -0.56 28.86
CA THR A 915 1.24 -0.33 29.08
C THR A 915 0.37 -1.50 28.64
N ILE A 916 -0.80 -1.65 29.25
CA ILE A 916 -1.86 -2.59 28.89
C ILE A 916 -2.96 -1.83 28.14
N ASN A 917 -3.55 -2.44 27.11
CA ASN A 917 -4.64 -1.82 26.36
C ASN A 917 -5.96 -1.74 27.14
N GLN A 918 -6.83 -0.83 26.71
CA GLN A 918 -8.08 -0.54 27.42
C GLN A 918 -9.03 -1.76 27.50
N GLY A 919 -9.01 -2.66 26.52
CA GLY A 919 -9.83 -3.88 26.52
C GLY A 919 -9.40 -4.87 27.60
N ARG A 920 -8.09 -5.16 27.69
CA ARG A 920 -7.51 -6.01 28.75
C ARG A 920 -7.74 -5.40 30.15
N LEU A 921 -7.55 -4.08 30.31
CA LEU A 921 -7.84 -3.36 31.56
C LEU A 921 -9.34 -3.47 31.95
N ALA A 922 -10.26 -3.42 30.97
CA ALA A 922 -11.70 -3.59 31.22
C ALA A 922 -12.07 -5.04 31.59
N GLU A 923 -11.38 -6.05 31.05
CA GLU A 923 -11.55 -7.45 31.48
C GLU A 923 -11.07 -7.63 32.93
N MET A 924 -9.90 -7.10 33.28
CA MET A 924 -9.36 -7.11 34.65
C MET A 924 -10.32 -6.44 35.64
N ALA A 925 -10.90 -5.28 35.25
CA ALA A 925 -11.91 -4.58 36.05
C ALA A 925 -13.18 -5.43 36.26
N SER A 926 -13.66 -6.07 35.21
CA SER A 926 -14.88 -6.91 35.22
C SER A 926 -14.70 -8.17 36.04
N TYR A 927 -13.53 -8.83 35.93
CA TYR A 927 -13.17 -9.99 36.75
C TYR A 927 -13.18 -9.66 38.25
N ILE A 928 -12.51 -8.57 38.68
CA ILE A 928 -12.50 -8.19 40.10
C ILE A 928 -13.90 -7.76 40.58
N LYS A 929 -14.69 -7.06 39.75
CA LYS A 929 -16.10 -6.74 40.06
C LYS A 929 -16.94 -8.00 40.30
N SER A 930 -16.73 -9.07 39.52
CA SER A 930 -17.45 -10.35 39.71
C SER A 930 -17.13 -11.07 41.03
N LEU A 931 -15.98 -10.77 41.66
CA LEU A 931 -15.55 -11.33 42.94
C LEU A 931 -15.73 -10.34 44.12
N GLY A 932 -16.06 -9.09 43.85
CA GLY A 932 -16.20 -8.02 44.83
C GLY A 932 -17.59 -7.92 45.46
N THR A 933 -17.90 -6.73 45.97
CA THR A 933 -19.27 -6.39 46.38
C THR A 933 -19.96 -5.58 45.27
N PRO A 934 -21.31 -5.58 45.17
CA PRO A 934 -22.02 -4.74 44.19
C PRO A 934 -21.74 -3.23 44.31
N TRP A 935 -21.22 -2.79 45.46
CA TRP A 935 -20.85 -1.40 45.75
C TRP A 935 -19.41 -1.05 45.32
N LEU A 936 -18.64 -2.01 44.78
CA LEU A 936 -17.24 -1.82 44.38
C LEU A 936 -17.13 -1.05 43.04
N SER A 937 -17.14 0.27 43.10
CA SER A 937 -16.71 1.10 41.98
C SER A 937 -15.19 1.00 41.82
N LEU A 938 -14.77 0.21 40.83
CA LEU A 938 -13.36 -0.02 40.49
C LEU A 938 -13.10 0.37 39.02
N LYS A 939 -12.04 1.15 38.82
CA LYS A 939 -11.47 1.52 37.52
C LYS A 939 -10.02 1.05 37.46
N VAL A 940 -9.65 0.37 36.38
CA VAL A 940 -8.31 -0.22 36.21
C VAL A 940 -7.58 0.57 35.12
N VAL A 941 -6.34 0.99 35.39
CA VAL A 941 -5.58 1.95 34.56
C VAL A 941 -4.10 1.58 34.48
N ASN A 942 -3.42 2.07 33.45
CA ASN A 942 -1.95 2.09 33.39
C ASN A 942 -1.37 3.12 34.37
N PRO A 943 -0.10 2.96 34.81
CA PRO A 943 0.62 3.99 35.56
C PRO A 943 0.85 5.26 34.74
N THR A 944 0.91 6.41 35.42
CA THR A 944 1.36 7.67 34.82
C THR A 944 2.87 7.76 34.92
N TYR A 945 3.57 7.73 33.78
CA TYR A 945 5.02 7.88 33.76
C TYR A 945 5.42 9.34 33.93
N LYS A 946 6.16 9.67 35.00
CA LYS A 946 6.76 10.99 35.22
C LYS A 946 8.26 10.89 34.91
N GLU A 947 8.73 11.73 34.00
CA GLU A 947 10.15 11.87 33.73
C GLU A 947 10.87 12.62 34.85
N VAL A 948 12.04 12.12 35.23
CA VAL A 948 12.99 12.76 36.15
C VAL A 948 14.27 12.99 35.36
N LEU A 949 14.54 14.26 35.05
CA LEU A 949 15.78 14.67 34.41
C LEU A 949 16.93 14.61 35.41
N ILE A 950 18.04 14.00 35.00
CA ILE A 950 19.23 13.83 35.84
C ILE A 950 20.46 14.28 35.06
N SER A 951 21.23 15.19 35.69
CA SER A 951 22.52 15.66 35.21
C SER A 951 23.60 15.21 36.20
N TYR A 952 24.69 14.65 35.69
CA TYR A 952 25.83 14.23 36.50
C TYR A 952 27.15 14.52 35.77
N GLU A 953 28.20 14.78 36.54
CA GLU A 953 29.58 14.93 36.06
C GLU A 953 30.45 13.93 36.83
N VAL A 954 31.25 13.13 36.12
CA VAL A 954 31.94 11.96 36.67
C VAL A 954 33.31 11.80 36.00
N SER A 955 34.38 11.59 36.79
CA SER A 955 35.67 11.11 36.29
C SER A 955 35.66 9.59 36.18
N PHE A 956 36.24 9.06 35.09
CA PHE A 956 36.38 7.63 34.86
C PHE A 956 37.80 7.16 35.13
N VAL A 957 37.95 5.90 35.55
CA VAL A 957 39.24 5.28 35.85
C VAL A 957 40.14 5.29 34.60
N LYS A 958 41.43 5.59 34.82
CA LYS A 958 42.44 5.77 33.78
C LYS A 958 42.57 4.54 32.86
N GLY A 959 41.97 4.64 31.68
CA GLY A 959 41.92 3.57 30.66
C GLY A 959 40.53 3.42 30.04
N VAL A 960 39.48 3.87 30.74
CA VAL A 960 38.10 3.90 30.25
C VAL A 960 37.91 5.10 29.32
N ILE A 961 37.30 4.89 28.16
CA ILE A 961 36.91 5.98 27.24
C ILE A 961 35.63 6.62 27.80
N PRO A 962 35.58 7.95 28.05
CA PRO A 962 34.43 8.58 28.72
C PRO A 962 33.07 8.32 28.04
N ALA A 963 33.01 8.30 26.71
CA ALA A 963 31.77 8.00 25.98
C ALA A 963 31.26 6.55 26.20
N TYR A 964 32.16 5.61 26.49
CA TYR A 964 31.81 4.23 26.83
C TYR A 964 31.44 4.11 28.33
N GLY A 965 32.17 4.81 29.21
CA GLY A 965 31.81 4.95 30.62
C GLY A 965 30.41 5.56 30.81
N ASP A 966 30.06 6.61 30.06
CA ASP A 966 28.72 7.20 29.99
C ASP A 966 27.65 6.14 29.64
N GLN A 967 27.90 5.28 28.64
CA GLN A 967 26.96 4.22 28.24
C GLN A 967 26.81 3.12 29.30
N LEU A 968 27.88 2.77 30.01
CA LEU A 968 27.81 1.83 31.14
C LEU A 968 27.06 2.45 32.34
N LEU A 969 27.31 3.71 32.69
CA LEU A 969 26.55 4.44 33.72
C LEU A 969 25.05 4.47 33.40
N ARG A 970 24.66 4.83 32.17
CA ARG A 970 23.25 4.81 31.73
C ARG A 970 22.60 3.45 31.95
N ARG A 971 23.26 2.36 31.53
CA ARG A 971 22.80 0.99 31.77
C ARG A 971 22.63 0.66 33.25
N ALA A 972 23.62 1.00 34.09
CA ALA A 972 23.56 0.74 35.53
C ALA A 972 22.40 1.50 36.22
N ILE A 973 22.20 2.78 35.86
CA ILE A 973 21.07 3.59 36.33
C ILE A 973 19.73 2.97 35.90
N GLN A 974 19.60 2.57 34.62
CA GLN A 974 18.42 1.89 34.09
C GLN A 974 18.13 0.58 34.86
N GLN A 975 19.11 -0.31 35.02
CA GLN A 975 18.99 -1.58 35.74
C GLN A 975 18.62 -1.44 37.23
N ARG A 976 18.98 -0.33 37.88
CA ARG A 976 18.65 -0.10 39.30
C ARG A 976 17.27 0.52 39.49
N PHE A 977 16.95 1.57 38.73
CA PHE A 977 15.76 2.40 38.97
C PHE A 977 14.59 2.09 38.04
N MET A 978 14.84 1.45 36.90
CA MET A 978 13.83 1.00 35.95
C MET A 978 13.99 -0.52 35.66
N PRO A 979 14.04 -1.39 36.69
CA PRO A 979 14.33 -2.82 36.53
C PRO A 979 13.31 -3.56 35.64
N TRP A 980 12.13 -2.99 35.41
CA TRP A 980 11.14 -3.52 34.48
C TRP A 980 11.56 -3.45 33.00
N ALA A 981 12.37 -2.46 32.63
CA ALA A 981 12.84 -2.27 31.26
C ALA A 981 13.90 -3.31 30.86
N THR A 982 14.50 -3.96 31.86
CA THR A 982 15.51 -5.01 31.72
C THR A 982 14.89 -6.37 32.01
N HIS A 983 15.35 -7.43 31.37
CA HIS A 983 14.79 -8.78 31.56
C HIS A 983 15.05 -9.42 32.95
N ASP A 984 15.68 -8.69 33.89
CA ASP A 984 15.91 -9.13 35.26
C ASP A 984 14.61 -9.15 36.09
N SER A 985 13.98 -10.33 36.12
CA SER A 985 12.75 -10.56 36.88
C SER A 985 12.98 -10.79 38.39
N SER A 986 14.21 -10.69 38.90
CA SER A 986 14.54 -11.01 40.30
C SER A 986 14.08 -9.95 41.32
N ARG A 987 13.84 -8.71 40.87
CA ARG A 987 13.52 -7.57 41.75
C ARG A 987 12.02 -7.27 41.78
N GLN A 988 11.41 -7.39 42.96
CA GLN A 988 10.02 -6.94 43.16
C GLN A 988 9.89 -5.42 42.96
N LEU A 989 9.03 -5.02 42.03
CA LEU A 989 8.75 -3.62 41.73
C LEU A 989 7.57 -3.09 42.56
N THR A 990 7.81 -2.02 43.32
CA THR A 990 6.76 -1.26 44.02
C THR A 990 6.48 0.07 43.31
N LEU A 991 5.25 0.28 42.84
CA LEU A 991 4.85 1.47 42.09
C LEU A 991 4.85 2.73 42.97
N GLY A 992 5.20 3.89 42.41
CA GLY A 992 5.34 5.15 43.15
C GLY A 992 6.35 5.09 44.30
N ASN A 993 7.48 4.40 44.05
CA ASN A 993 8.70 4.56 44.84
C ASN A 993 9.27 5.97 44.71
N ARG A 994 10.12 6.36 45.67
CA ARG A 994 10.90 7.60 45.62
C ARG A 994 12.30 7.28 45.10
N ILE A 995 12.82 8.10 44.19
CA ILE A 995 14.27 8.14 43.93
C ILE A 995 14.91 8.90 45.10
N ASN A 996 15.85 8.25 45.78
CA ASN A 996 16.67 8.85 46.83
C ASN A 996 17.98 9.34 46.22
N TYR A 997 18.37 10.58 46.55
CA TYR A 997 19.61 11.19 46.07
C TYR A 997 20.84 10.36 46.44
N TYR A 998 20.91 9.88 47.69
CA TYR A 998 22.08 9.13 48.18
C TYR A 998 22.16 7.73 47.61
N ASP A 999 21.03 7.04 47.37
CA ASP A 999 21.04 5.72 46.71
C ASP A 999 21.48 5.81 45.25
N MET A 1000 21.32 6.97 44.61
CA MET A 1000 21.82 7.24 43.27
C MET A 1000 23.29 7.63 43.26
N LEU A 1001 23.73 8.52 44.16
CA LEU A 1001 25.15 8.85 44.34
C LEU A 1001 25.96 7.59 44.62
N ALA A 1002 25.52 6.77 45.57
CA ALA A 1002 26.15 5.48 45.88
C ALA A 1002 26.13 4.50 44.70
N LEU A 1003 25.12 4.53 43.82
CA LEU A 1003 25.18 3.72 42.59
C LEU A 1003 26.29 4.20 41.65
N LEU A 1004 26.46 5.51 41.48
CA LEU A 1004 27.50 6.07 40.61
C LEU A 1004 28.90 5.79 41.16
N GLU A 1005 29.09 5.92 42.48
CA GLU A 1005 30.38 5.71 43.16
C GLU A 1005 30.80 4.23 43.21
N ASN A 1006 29.86 3.28 43.33
CA ASN A 1006 30.15 1.85 43.39
C ASN A 1006 30.24 1.17 42.00
N GLN A 1007 30.76 1.85 40.98
CA GLN A 1007 31.08 1.25 39.68
C GLN A 1007 32.58 1.16 39.48
N ASP A 1008 33.12 -0.04 39.17
CA ASP A 1008 34.56 -0.30 39.04
C ASP A 1008 35.31 0.57 38.00
N TYR A 1009 34.55 1.22 37.10
CA TYR A 1009 35.05 2.10 36.04
C TYR A 1009 34.93 3.61 36.37
N VAL A 1010 34.35 3.97 37.52
CA VAL A 1010 34.25 5.35 38.02
C VAL A 1010 35.39 5.62 39.02
N ASP A 1011 35.98 6.81 38.89
CA ASP A 1011 37.05 7.30 39.78
C ASP A 1011 36.47 8.28 40.83
N LYS A 1012 35.58 9.19 40.42
CA LYS A 1012 34.90 10.14 41.32
C LYS A 1012 33.64 10.73 40.67
N VAL A 1013 32.60 11.00 41.46
CA VAL A 1013 31.47 11.87 41.08
C VAL A 1013 31.80 13.33 41.43
N GLU A 1014 31.66 14.24 40.47
CA GLU A 1014 31.96 15.66 40.63
C GLU A 1014 30.70 16.48 40.91
N SER A 1015 29.60 16.18 40.23
CA SER A 1015 28.28 16.76 40.49
C SER A 1015 27.15 15.77 40.20
N LEU A 1016 26.01 15.96 40.88
CA LEU A 1016 24.77 15.22 40.67
C LEU A 1016 23.58 16.14 40.99
N VAL A 1017 22.70 16.33 40.01
CA VAL A 1017 21.49 17.16 40.10
C VAL A 1017 20.27 16.36 39.66
N LEU A 1018 19.20 16.42 40.46
CA LEU A 1018 17.90 15.82 40.16
C LEU A 1018 16.85 16.91 39.87
N GLY A 1019 16.03 16.70 38.83
CA GLY A 1019 14.86 17.53 38.55
C GLY A 1019 13.75 17.41 39.61
N ASP A 1020 12.73 18.26 39.52
CA ASP A 1020 11.73 18.45 40.59
C ASP A 1020 10.92 17.18 40.94
N LEU A 1021 10.78 16.90 42.24
CA LEU A 1021 10.41 15.59 42.81
C LEU A 1021 9.01 15.54 43.47
N ALA A 1022 8.12 16.49 43.18
CA ALA A 1022 6.70 16.33 43.46
C ALA A 1022 6.15 15.07 42.75
N THR A 1023 5.58 14.13 43.51
CA THR A 1023 5.12 12.81 43.01
C THR A 1023 3.77 12.39 43.58
N GLU A 1024 2.91 11.84 42.72
CA GLU A 1024 1.61 11.30 43.10
C GLU A 1024 1.63 9.77 43.27
N PRO A 1025 0.71 9.18 44.07
CA PRO A 1025 0.72 7.74 44.35
C PRO A 1025 0.52 6.85 43.11
N GLN A 1026 0.01 7.39 41.99
CA GLN A 1026 -0.24 6.68 40.73
C GLN A 1026 0.96 6.73 39.75
N GLN A 1027 2.04 7.44 40.08
CA GLN A 1027 3.14 7.68 39.16
C GLN A 1027 4.24 6.62 39.21
N VAL A 1028 4.90 6.40 38.07
CA VAL A 1028 6.16 5.66 37.93
C VAL A 1028 7.22 6.62 37.43
N LEU A 1029 8.41 6.58 38.03
CA LEU A 1029 9.52 7.47 37.67
C LEU A 1029 10.34 6.86 36.54
N VAL A 1030 10.46 7.60 35.43
CA VAL A 1030 11.33 7.28 34.29
C VAL A 1030 12.51 8.22 34.35
N ILE A 1031 13.74 7.70 34.34
CA ILE A 1031 14.94 8.53 34.33
C ILE A 1031 15.27 8.92 32.89
N SER A 1032 15.34 10.23 32.62
CA SER A 1032 15.82 10.79 31.36
C SER A 1032 17.12 11.56 31.58
N HIS A 1033 18.08 11.37 30.67
CA HIS A 1033 19.42 11.95 30.80
C HIS A 1033 19.55 13.23 29.97
N ALA A 1034 19.73 14.36 30.64
CA ALA A 1034 20.12 15.61 29.99
C ALA A 1034 21.64 15.72 30.03
N LYS A 1035 22.31 15.53 28.88
CA LYS A 1035 23.71 15.93 28.76
C LYS A 1035 23.76 17.46 28.73
N THR A 1036 24.37 18.06 29.74
CA THR A 1036 24.73 19.48 29.71
C THR A 1036 25.63 19.73 28.50
N PRO A 1037 25.32 20.71 27.63
CA PRO A 1037 26.28 21.17 26.64
C PRO A 1037 27.40 21.93 27.33
N ASN A 1038 28.65 21.60 26.97
CA ASN A 1038 29.84 22.42 27.27
C ASN A 1038 29.90 23.65 26.36
#